data_AF-A0A965EQ28-F1
#
_entry.id   AF-A0A965EQ28-F1
#
_cell.length_a   1.000
_cell.length_b   1.000
_cell.length_c   1.000
_cell.angle_alpha   90.00
_cell.angle_beta   90.00
_cell.angle_gamma   90.00
#
_symmetry.space_group_name_H-M   'P 1'
#
loop_
_entity.id
_entity.type
_entity.pdbx_description
1 polymer ?
#
loop_
_entity_poly.entity_id
_entity_poly.type
_entity_poly.pdbx_seq_one_letter_code
_entity_poly.pdbx_strand_id
1 'polypeptide(L)'
;MSDPAADAVAYLMQSTEGWEPKDIPASSLTGDERQALEELATLYLEGRFPAAKASDVLKNGLPEDAAIRGDEEVFIGLAAAERDEVLLNYVGKKTIGKLACYGCHDIPGFEDAKPAGAALADWGRKDPSRIAFEQVAHFVMHDLAHGKEHAHGDEAAEDAHHGAADGHSGHGPDESADHAGTTGADSLGSAELAYRADDDSVHLSPESVDPDTGYFLEKLLGHEREGFLWQKLRQPRSYDYKKVENKSYNERYRMPQFPFDAKQREAVMTFVLGLVAEPPAPEFVYNPTPREQARLDGLVVAERFNCGGCHTLQMDRWDIAYEPETLGFPNDFNDYSFLRGHFTPKQVEQSLRKDAKGRLQTSLVGMPVLDPETGKPQFVDEDGIPVEPDEEDVVLHRPVMLWKDTLVDGEPRLVGGPSLFVPEDAIQAGKHYPAKGGELARLLFPVVIEDEREINPNVKPDDAWGWLPPPLVGEGTKVQSPWLHKFLLNPHPIRPAAVLRMPKFNLQSSQAAALTDYFASVDGADYPYVYDSRLDDSSLAEAETRYPEHLEGAMRIVTNNNYCVKCHLVGDYAPPGNPKALAPQLGRVHERLRPEYVYEWIANPKRFLPYTGMPVNIPHDKPVSQDLYVGDSEQQVGGLTDLLMHFDEFAKRQFSLDSYLPPPAGEAASVGQTGPQNVASATSIQIDSRVDN
;
A
#
# COMPACT_ATOMS: atom_id res chain seq x y z
N MET A 1 -28.25 -4.97 -27.33
CA MET A 1 -27.95 -4.71 -25.91
C MET A 1 -26.94 -3.59 -25.85
N SER A 2 -27.17 -2.54 -25.05
CA SER A 2 -26.20 -1.44 -24.88
C SER A 2 -24.88 -1.99 -24.34
N ASP A 3 -23.81 -1.23 -24.47
CA ASP A 3 -22.53 -1.52 -23.82
C ASP A 3 -22.67 -1.27 -22.31
N PRO A 4 -22.64 -2.30 -21.46
CA PRO A 4 -22.76 -2.12 -20.01
C PRO A 4 -21.63 -1.27 -19.42
N ALA A 5 -20.48 -1.18 -20.10
CA ALA A 5 -19.38 -0.31 -19.69
C ALA A 5 -19.73 1.16 -19.92
N ALA A 6 -20.34 1.51 -21.05
CA ALA A 6 -20.78 2.88 -21.34
C ALA A 6 -21.82 3.37 -20.32
N ASP A 7 -22.77 2.51 -19.97
CA ASP A 7 -23.81 2.82 -18.97
C ASP A 7 -23.18 3.04 -17.57
N ALA A 8 -22.28 2.15 -17.15
CA ALA A 8 -21.59 2.30 -15.86
C ALA A 8 -20.72 3.56 -15.81
N VAL A 9 -20.01 3.89 -16.89
CA VAL A 9 -19.23 5.12 -17.01
C VAL A 9 -20.13 6.35 -16.85
N ALA A 10 -21.28 6.40 -17.54
CA ALA A 10 -22.21 7.51 -17.43
C ALA A 10 -22.67 7.76 -15.99
N TYR A 11 -22.97 6.69 -15.23
CA TYR A 11 -23.29 6.80 -13.81
C TYR A 11 -22.13 7.35 -12.98
N LEU A 12 -20.95 6.76 -13.12
CA LEU A 12 -19.77 7.13 -12.32
C LEU A 12 -19.35 8.60 -12.55
N MET A 13 -19.54 9.10 -13.76
CA MET A 13 -19.20 10.47 -14.15
C MET A 13 -20.08 11.55 -13.50
N GLN A 14 -21.19 11.18 -12.83
CA GLN A 14 -22.00 12.12 -12.05
C GLN A 14 -21.43 12.39 -10.66
N SER A 15 -20.53 11.55 -10.17
CA SER A 15 -19.90 11.71 -8.87
C SER A 15 -18.64 12.58 -9.00
N THR A 16 -18.83 13.90 -9.07
CA THR A 16 -17.76 14.89 -9.31
C THR A 16 -17.35 15.66 -8.05
N GLU A 17 -17.51 15.10 -6.85
CA GLU A 17 -17.04 15.79 -5.63
C GLU A 17 -15.52 15.99 -5.66
N GLY A 18 -15.08 17.21 -5.99
CA GLY A 18 -13.68 17.62 -6.03
C GLY A 18 -12.92 17.31 -7.33
N TRP A 19 -13.59 16.80 -8.37
CA TRP A 19 -12.97 16.51 -9.67
C TRP A 19 -13.91 16.85 -10.83
N GLU A 20 -13.45 17.71 -11.74
CA GLU A 20 -14.15 18.04 -12.98
C GLU A 20 -13.45 17.32 -14.16
N PRO A 21 -14.09 16.29 -14.74
CA PRO A 21 -13.54 15.62 -15.90
C PRO A 21 -13.46 16.58 -17.10
N LYS A 22 -12.29 16.61 -17.74
CA LYS A 22 -12.05 17.35 -18.99
C LYS A 22 -12.09 16.38 -20.17
N ASP A 23 -12.42 16.91 -21.35
CA ASP A 23 -12.42 16.15 -22.62
C ASP A 23 -13.35 14.92 -22.66
N ILE A 24 -14.48 14.99 -21.95
CA ILE A 24 -15.52 13.96 -22.00
C ILE A 24 -16.09 13.93 -23.43
N PRO A 25 -16.02 12.79 -24.13
CA PRO A 25 -16.68 12.66 -25.43
C PRO A 25 -18.18 12.89 -25.27
N ALA A 26 -18.78 13.75 -26.08
CA ALA A 26 -20.23 13.88 -26.13
C ALA A 26 -20.82 12.54 -26.60
N SER A 27 -21.52 11.83 -25.71
CA SER A 27 -22.17 10.57 -26.06
C SER A 27 -23.45 10.86 -26.86
N SER A 28 -23.36 10.90 -28.19
CA SER A 28 -24.56 10.84 -29.03
C SER A 28 -24.93 9.39 -29.26
N LEU A 29 -26.00 8.92 -28.61
CA LEU A 29 -26.51 7.56 -28.86
C LEU A 29 -27.02 7.44 -30.30
N THR A 30 -26.65 6.35 -30.96
CA THR A 30 -27.26 5.91 -32.22
C THR A 30 -28.71 5.48 -32.00
N GLY A 31 -29.48 5.28 -33.07
CA GLY A 31 -30.86 4.77 -32.97
C GLY A 31 -30.92 3.41 -32.27
N ASP A 32 -30.00 2.51 -32.63
CA ASP A 32 -29.93 1.15 -32.10
C ASP A 32 -29.51 1.15 -30.61
N GLU A 33 -28.58 2.03 -30.21
CA GLU A 33 -28.18 2.17 -28.81
C GLU A 33 -29.31 2.72 -27.94
N ARG A 34 -30.09 3.70 -28.44
CA ARG A 34 -31.28 4.19 -27.71
C ARG A 34 -32.30 3.08 -27.53
N GLN A 35 -32.58 2.32 -28.58
CA GLN A 35 -33.50 1.20 -28.49
C GLN A 35 -33.02 0.18 -27.44
N ALA A 36 -31.74 -0.18 -27.48
CA ALA A 36 -31.18 -1.12 -26.53
C ALA A 36 -31.20 -0.60 -25.08
N LEU A 37 -30.98 0.70 -24.88
CA LEU A 37 -31.07 1.37 -23.58
C LEU A 37 -32.52 1.37 -23.05
N GLU A 38 -33.51 1.65 -23.91
CA GLU A 38 -34.93 1.59 -23.55
C GLU A 38 -35.36 0.16 -23.19
N GLU A 39 -34.87 -0.86 -23.91
CA GLU A 39 -35.14 -2.27 -23.62
C GLU A 39 -34.59 -2.69 -22.25
N LEU A 40 -33.36 -2.26 -21.92
CA LEU A 40 -32.74 -2.53 -20.62
C LEU A 40 -33.42 -1.78 -19.48
N ALA A 41 -33.75 -0.51 -19.68
CA ALA A 41 -34.51 0.27 -18.70
C ALA A 41 -35.88 -0.38 -18.43
N THR A 42 -36.57 -0.83 -19.48
CA THR A 42 -37.84 -1.59 -19.35
C THR A 42 -37.63 -2.83 -18.51
N LEU A 43 -36.61 -3.63 -18.81
CA LEU A 43 -36.30 -4.88 -18.09
C LEU A 43 -36.05 -4.64 -16.59
N TYR A 44 -35.40 -3.53 -16.21
CA TYR A 44 -35.22 -3.18 -14.80
C TYR A 44 -36.52 -2.64 -14.16
N LEU A 45 -37.28 -1.81 -14.86
CA LEU A 45 -38.54 -1.25 -14.37
C LEU A 45 -39.63 -2.31 -14.17
N GLU A 46 -39.68 -3.34 -15.03
CA GLU A 46 -40.61 -4.47 -14.91
C GLU A 46 -40.34 -5.33 -13.67
N GLY A 47 -39.11 -5.29 -13.13
CA GLY A 47 -38.81 -5.87 -11.82
C GLY A 47 -39.49 -5.14 -10.66
N ARG A 48 -39.93 -3.90 -10.86
CA ARG A 48 -40.51 -3.02 -9.83
C ARG A 48 -41.98 -2.70 -10.04
N PHE A 49 -42.42 -2.62 -11.29
CA PHE A 49 -43.78 -2.22 -11.71
C PHE A 49 -44.38 -3.24 -12.69
N PRO A 50 -45.72 -3.37 -12.75
CA PRO A 50 -46.37 -4.11 -13.84
C PRO A 50 -45.97 -3.52 -15.21
N ALA A 51 -45.85 -4.37 -16.24
CA ALA A 51 -45.39 -3.98 -17.59
C ALA A 51 -46.06 -2.70 -18.14
N ALA A 52 -47.37 -2.57 -17.98
CA ALA A 52 -48.11 -1.38 -18.41
C ALA A 52 -47.63 -0.09 -17.71
N LYS A 53 -47.30 -0.16 -16.41
CA LYS A 53 -46.77 0.95 -15.63
C LYS A 53 -45.29 1.18 -15.91
N ALA A 54 -44.49 0.13 -16.11
CA ALA A 54 -43.08 0.26 -16.51
C ALA A 54 -42.96 1.03 -17.84
N SER A 55 -43.80 0.68 -18.83
CA SER A 55 -43.86 1.38 -20.12
C SER A 55 -44.31 2.84 -19.98
N ASP A 56 -45.27 3.13 -19.10
CA ASP A 56 -45.73 4.49 -18.82
C ASP A 56 -44.63 5.33 -18.14
N VAL A 57 -43.95 4.80 -17.13
CA VAL A 57 -42.82 5.45 -16.45
C VAL A 57 -41.69 5.74 -17.44
N LEU A 58 -41.36 4.79 -18.31
CA LEU A 58 -40.31 4.96 -19.29
C LEU A 58 -40.62 6.07 -20.32
N LYS A 59 -41.90 6.24 -20.65
CA LYS A 59 -42.36 7.20 -21.66
C LYS A 59 -42.63 8.59 -21.10
N ASN A 60 -43.27 8.66 -19.93
CA ASN A 60 -43.86 9.87 -19.38
C ASN A 60 -43.22 10.29 -18.03
N GLY A 61 -42.30 9.49 -17.49
CA GLY A 61 -41.71 9.71 -16.17
C GLY A 61 -42.67 9.41 -15.02
N LEU A 62 -42.27 9.81 -13.82
CA LEU A 62 -43.09 9.79 -12.61
C LEU A 62 -43.58 11.20 -12.27
N PRO A 63 -44.79 11.34 -11.70
CA PRO A 63 -45.29 12.64 -11.28
C PRO A 63 -44.47 13.20 -10.11
N GLU A 64 -44.42 14.53 -9.98
CA GLU A 64 -43.62 15.23 -8.96
C GLU A 64 -43.97 14.87 -7.50
N ASP A 65 -45.21 14.45 -7.26
CA ASP A 65 -45.71 14.02 -5.95
C ASP A 65 -45.56 12.51 -5.70
N ALA A 66 -44.88 11.78 -6.59
CA ALA A 66 -44.69 10.35 -6.46
C ALA A 66 -43.81 10.01 -5.24
N ALA A 67 -44.43 9.44 -4.20
CA ALA A 67 -43.72 8.89 -3.05
C ALA A 67 -43.09 7.52 -3.37
N ILE A 68 -42.07 7.51 -4.23
CA ILE A 68 -41.25 6.33 -4.54
C ILE A 68 -40.05 6.30 -3.58
N ARG A 69 -39.63 5.09 -3.20
CA ARG A 69 -38.34 4.85 -2.53
C ARG A 69 -37.53 3.92 -3.41
N GLY A 70 -36.37 4.37 -3.88
CA GLY A 70 -35.43 3.56 -4.68
C GLY A 70 -34.89 4.29 -5.91
N ASP A 71 -34.12 3.59 -6.73
CA ASP A 71 -33.43 4.20 -7.89
C ASP A 71 -34.40 4.77 -8.94
N GLU A 72 -35.67 4.38 -8.92
CA GLU A 72 -36.69 4.88 -9.85
C GLU A 72 -37.06 6.35 -9.59
N GLU A 73 -36.61 6.96 -8.48
CA GLU A 73 -36.77 8.39 -8.21
C GLU A 73 -36.19 9.29 -9.30
N VAL A 74 -35.19 8.81 -10.05
CA VAL A 74 -34.58 9.55 -11.19
C VAL A 74 -35.57 9.85 -12.31
N PHE A 75 -36.72 9.15 -12.37
CA PHE A 75 -37.76 9.40 -13.36
C PHE A 75 -38.74 10.51 -12.95
N ILE A 76 -38.63 11.08 -11.74
CA ILE A 76 -39.51 12.16 -11.29
C ILE A 76 -39.22 13.44 -12.06
N GLY A 77 -40.25 14.04 -12.68
CA GLY A 77 -40.10 15.29 -13.43
C GLY A 77 -39.36 15.13 -14.77
N LEU A 78 -39.25 13.90 -15.30
CA LEU A 78 -38.55 13.59 -16.54
C LEU A 78 -38.98 14.49 -17.71
N ALA A 79 -38.06 15.35 -18.18
CA ALA A 79 -38.23 16.12 -19.40
C ALA A 79 -37.75 15.33 -20.63
N ALA A 80 -38.41 15.51 -21.78
CA ALA A 80 -38.05 14.82 -23.02
C ALA A 80 -36.61 15.10 -23.50
N ALA A 81 -36.05 16.27 -23.17
CA ALA A 81 -34.69 16.68 -23.56
C ALA A 81 -33.59 16.00 -22.72
N GLU A 82 -33.91 15.46 -21.55
CA GLU A 82 -32.96 14.87 -20.58
C GLU A 82 -33.10 13.35 -20.49
N ARG A 83 -33.95 12.76 -21.34
CA ARG A 83 -34.36 11.35 -21.25
C ARG A 83 -33.21 10.38 -21.42
N ASP A 84 -32.34 10.59 -22.42
CA ASP A 84 -31.20 9.71 -22.68
C ASP A 84 -30.24 9.68 -21.48
N GLU A 85 -29.99 10.84 -20.85
CA GLU A 85 -29.11 10.96 -19.68
C GLU A 85 -29.70 10.26 -18.45
N VAL A 86 -30.99 10.46 -18.17
CA VAL A 86 -31.68 9.78 -17.06
C VAL A 86 -31.66 8.27 -17.26
N LEU A 87 -31.86 7.79 -18.49
CA LEU A 87 -31.82 6.36 -18.78
C LEU A 87 -30.42 5.78 -18.64
N LEU A 88 -29.40 6.44 -19.16
CA LEU A 88 -27.99 6.03 -19.01
C LEU A 88 -27.60 5.96 -17.53
N ASN A 89 -27.99 6.96 -16.74
CA ASN A 89 -27.78 6.98 -15.30
C ASN A 89 -28.46 5.78 -14.61
N TYR A 90 -29.76 5.61 -14.87
CA TYR A 90 -30.55 4.54 -14.26
C TYR A 90 -29.99 3.16 -14.61
N VAL A 91 -29.76 2.89 -15.90
CA VAL A 91 -29.22 1.60 -16.38
C VAL A 91 -27.79 1.39 -15.90
N GLY A 92 -26.97 2.44 -15.84
CA GLY A 92 -25.62 2.41 -15.29
C GLY A 92 -25.60 2.00 -13.82
N LYS A 93 -26.41 2.66 -12.99
CA LYS A 93 -26.58 2.31 -11.57
C LYS A 93 -27.07 0.87 -11.42
N LYS A 94 -28.08 0.45 -12.17
CA LYS A 94 -28.59 -0.93 -12.12
C LYS A 94 -27.55 -1.96 -12.54
N THR A 95 -26.70 -1.63 -13.51
CA THR A 95 -25.60 -2.48 -13.98
C THR A 95 -24.52 -2.64 -12.92
N ILE A 96 -24.07 -1.55 -12.30
CA ILE A 96 -23.15 -1.57 -11.15
C ILE A 96 -23.76 -2.39 -10.00
N GLY A 97 -25.05 -2.21 -9.74
CA GLY A 97 -25.85 -2.99 -8.79
C GLY A 97 -25.82 -4.49 -9.05
N LYS A 98 -26.03 -4.89 -10.31
CA LYS A 98 -26.08 -6.27 -10.77
C LYS A 98 -24.72 -6.97 -10.71
N LEU A 99 -23.65 -6.27 -11.09
CA LEU A 99 -22.27 -6.77 -11.05
C LEU A 99 -21.64 -6.67 -9.66
N ALA A 100 -22.26 -5.89 -8.76
CA ALA A 100 -21.79 -5.61 -7.41
C ALA A 100 -20.36 -5.07 -7.35
N CYS A 101 -20.06 -4.11 -8.23
CA CYS A 101 -18.75 -3.45 -8.27
C CYS A 101 -18.39 -2.80 -6.91
N TYR A 102 -19.41 -2.31 -6.18
CA TYR A 102 -19.28 -1.77 -4.82
C TYR A 102 -18.78 -2.78 -3.78
N GLY A 103 -18.79 -4.08 -4.09
CA GLY A 103 -18.19 -5.10 -3.23
C GLY A 103 -16.66 -5.04 -3.21
N CYS A 104 -16.04 -4.43 -4.23
CA CYS A 104 -14.58 -4.29 -4.35
C CYS A 104 -14.11 -2.83 -4.46
N HIS A 105 -14.99 -1.91 -4.88
CA HIS A 105 -14.70 -0.49 -5.06
C HIS A 105 -15.57 0.36 -4.14
N ASP A 106 -15.05 1.49 -3.67
CA ASP A 106 -15.88 2.51 -3.03
C ASP A 106 -16.62 3.29 -4.13
N ILE A 107 -17.94 3.14 -4.20
CA ILE A 107 -18.78 3.75 -5.24
C ILE A 107 -19.89 4.54 -4.54
N PRO A 108 -19.88 5.89 -4.66
CA PRO A 108 -20.91 6.74 -4.07
C PRO A 108 -22.33 6.32 -4.49
N GLY A 109 -23.25 6.31 -3.54
CA GLY A 109 -24.64 5.86 -3.73
C GLY A 109 -24.87 4.35 -3.55
N PHE A 110 -23.84 3.59 -3.15
CA PHE A 110 -23.91 2.16 -2.81
C PHE A 110 -23.48 1.85 -1.37
N GLU A 111 -23.44 2.84 -0.48
CA GLU A 111 -22.95 2.71 0.90
C GLU A 111 -23.78 1.70 1.72
N ASP A 112 -25.09 1.61 1.43
CA ASP A 112 -26.01 0.67 2.07
C ASP A 112 -26.24 -0.61 1.25
N ALA A 113 -25.50 -0.80 0.14
CA ALA A 113 -25.71 -1.92 -0.76
C ALA A 113 -25.19 -3.24 -0.16
N LYS A 114 -25.99 -4.30 -0.29
CA LYS A 114 -25.60 -5.63 0.19
C LYS A 114 -24.62 -6.29 -0.78
N PRO A 115 -23.48 -6.86 -0.33
CA PRO A 115 -22.55 -7.57 -1.19
C PRO A 115 -23.22 -8.67 -2.03
N ALA A 116 -22.75 -8.88 -3.27
CA ALA A 116 -23.20 -10.01 -4.09
C ALA A 116 -22.50 -11.30 -3.66
N GLY A 117 -23.13 -12.03 -2.74
CA GLY A 117 -22.70 -13.37 -2.39
C GLY A 117 -23.03 -13.75 -0.95
N ALA A 118 -22.97 -15.05 -0.67
CA ALA A 118 -22.95 -15.54 0.69
C ALA A 118 -21.54 -15.33 1.28
N ALA A 119 -21.46 -15.06 2.59
CA ALA A 119 -20.18 -15.01 3.30
C ALA A 119 -19.45 -16.37 3.20
N LEU A 120 -18.13 -16.31 3.03
CA LEU A 120 -17.28 -17.51 2.91
C LEU A 120 -16.61 -17.93 4.23
N ALA A 121 -16.71 -17.12 5.28
CA ALA A 121 -15.94 -17.27 6.53
C ALA A 121 -16.08 -18.64 7.21
N ASP A 122 -17.18 -19.35 6.95
CA ASP A 122 -17.47 -20.68 7.48
C ASP A 122 -17.84 -21.71 6.39
N TRP A 123 -17.42 -21.44 5.16
CA TRP A 123 -17.76 -22.28 4.01
C TRP A 123 -17.24 -23.71 4.17
N GLY A 124 -16.05 -23.88 4.76
CA GLY A 124 -15.41 -25.16 5.02
C GLY A 124 -16.17 -26.09 5.96
N ARG A 125 -17.18 -25.59 6.69
CA ARG A 125 -18.10 -26.40 7.53
C ARG A 125 -19.53 -26.41 7.01
N LYS A 126 -19.79 -25.79 5.85
CA LYS A 126 -21.14 -25.73 5.29
C LYS A 126 -21.62 -27.14 5.00
N ASP A 127 -22.75 -27.50 5.57
CA ASP A 127 -23.38 -28.80 5.31
C ASP A 127 -23.69 -28.90 3.80
N PRO A 128 -23.29 -29.98 3.11
CA PRO A 128 -23.51 -30.11 1.66
C PRO A 128 -24.99 -30.03 1.26
N SER A 129 -25.93 -30.39 2.15
CA SER A 129 -27.37 -30.23 1.92
C SER A 129 -27.82 -28.77 1.80
N ARG A 130 -27.02 -27.81 2.28
CA ARG A 130 -27.25 -26.36 2.15
C ARG A 130 -26.60 -25.76 0.90
N ILE A 131 -26.02 -26.60 0.05
CA ILE A 131 -25.46 -26.24 -1.23
C ILE A 131 -26.45 -26.69 -2.30
N ALA A 132 -26.94 -25.75 -3.10
CA ALA A 132 -27.75 -26.09 -4.24
C ALA A 132 -26.82 -26.45 -5.40
N PHE A 133 -26.99 -27.64 -5.99
CA PHE A 133 -26.17 -28.13 -7.12
C PHE A 133 -26.87 -28.00 -8.47
N GLU A 134 -28.18 -27.69 -8.47
CA GLU A 134 -28.99 -27.53 -9.68
C GLU A 134 -28.80 -28.70 -10.67
N GLN A 135 -28.50 -28.40 -11.95
CA GLN A 135 -28.22 -29.38 -13.01
C GLN A 135 -26.72 -29.45 -13.34
N VAL A 136 -25.86 -29.03 -12.40
CA VAL A 136 -24.42 -28.89 -12.64
C VAL A 136 -23.77 -30.25 -12.96
N ALA A 137 -24.17 -31.33 -12.29
CA ALA A 137 -23.67 -32.67 -12.57
C ALA A 137 -23.98 -33.11 -14.02
N HIS A 138 -25.22 -32.87 -14.49
CA HIS A 138 -25.61 -33.19 -15.87
C HIS A 138 -24.85 -32.31 -16.88
N PHE A 139 -24.64 -31.04 -16.57
CA PHE A 139 -23.82 -30.17 -17.42
C PHE A 139 -22.39 -30.72 -17.56
N VAL A 140 -21.75 -31.09 -16.45
CA VAL A 140 -20.38 -31.60 -16.46
C VAL A 140 -20.26 -32.92 -17.23
N MET A 141 -21.19 -33.86 -17.03
CA MET A 141 -21.19 -35.12 -17.78
C MET A 141 -21.32 -34.87 -19.28
N HIS A 142 -22.22 -33.97 -19.69
CA HIS A 142 -22.40 -33.62 -21.10
C HIS A 142 -21.16 -32.92 -21.67
N ASP A 143 -20.60 -31.94 -20.96
CA ASP A 143 -19.39 -31.21 -21.35
C ASP A 143 -18.18 -32.14 -21.54
N LEU A 144 -17.98 -33.09 -20.62
CA LEU A 144 -16.90 -34.07 -20.69
C LEU A 144 -17.12 -35.15 -21.77
N ALA A 145 -18.38 -35.43 -22.14
CA ALA A 145 -18.71 -36.39 -23.19
C ALA A 145 -18.36 -35.84 -24.57
N HIS A 146 -18.75 -34.61 -24.83
CA HIS A 146 -18.57 -33.95 -26.12
C HIS A 146 -17.19 -33.28 -26.25
N GLY A 147 -16.48 -33.02 -25.14
CA GLY A 147 -15.10 -32.52 -25.17
C GLY A 147 -14.08 -33.47 -25.77
N LYS A 148 -14.38 -34.79 -25.90
CA LYS A 148 -13.49 -35.76 -26.55
C LYS A 148 -13.50 -35.69 -28.09
N GLU A 149 -14.50 -35.08 -28.73
CA GLU A 149 -14.59 -35.02 -30.20
C GLU A 149 -13.78 -33.88 -30.83
N HIS A 150 -13.33 -32.89 -30.05
CA HIS A 150 -12.54 -31.76 -30.54
C HIS A 150 -11.03 -31.85 -30.26
N ALA A 151 -10.54 -32.94 -29.67
CA ALA A 151 -9.12 -33.13 -29.33
C ALA A 151 -8.25 -33.69 -30.48
N HIS A 152 -8.58 -33.34 -31.73
CA HIS A 152 -7.71 -33.55 -32.88
C HIS A 152 -7.65 -32.26 -33.71
N GLY A 153 -6.73 -31.37 -33.34
CA GLY A 153 -6.45 -30.16 -34.10
C GLY A 153 -5.79 -29.06 -33.27
N ASP A 154 -4.63 -29.34 -32.68
CA ASP A 154 -3.67 -28.26 -32.37
C ASP A 154 -3.16 -27.73 -33.71
N GLU A 155 -3.65 -26.57 -34.18
CA GLU A 155 -2.87 -25.49 -34.79
C GLU A 155 -3.68 -24.17 -34.77
N ALA A 156 -3.01 -23.12 -34.30
CA ALA A 156 -3.31 -21.67 -34.27
C ALA A 156 -4.56 -21.09 -34.99
N ALA A 157 -5.29 -20.23 -34.25
CA ALA A 157 -5.93 -19.00 -34.74
C ALA A 157 -6.28 -18.13 -33.51
N GLU A 158 -5.55 -17.06 -33.18
CA GLU A 158 -5.62 -15.71 -33.75
C GLU A 158 -7.03 -15.10 -33.87
N ASP A 159 -7.12 -13.86 -33.39
CA ASP A 159 -8.27 -12.98 -33.29
C ASP A 159 -9.29 -13.05 -34.44
N ALA A 160 -10.58 -13.11 -34.08
CA ALA A 160 -11.64 -12.52 -34.91
C ALA A 160 -12.93 -12.28 -34.10
N HIS A 161 -13.13 -11.02 -33.75
CA HIS A 161 -14.46 -10.42 -33.69
C HIS A 161 -15.20 -10.66 -35.00
N HIS A 162 -16.47 -11.08 -35.00
CA HIS A 162 -17.48 -10.63 -35.97
C HIS A 162 -18.90 -10.97 -35.48
N GLY A 163 -19.75 -9.95 -35.38
CA GLY A 163 -21.18 -10.12 -35.57
C GLY A 163 -21.52 -10.05 -37.06
N ALA A 164 -22.59 -10.74 -37.46
CA ALA A 164 -23.56 -10.30 -38.46
C ALA A 164 -24.62 -11.40 -38.69
N ALA A 165 -25.84 -10.91 -38.94
CA ALA A 165 -27.05 -11.65 -39.21
C ALA A 165 -27.14 -12.22 -40.64
N ASP A 166 -28.15 -13.09 -40.81
CA ASP A 166 -29.10 -13.21 -41.93
C ASP A 166 -29.19 -14.60 -42.59
N GLY A 167 -30.43 -15.01 -42.86
CA GLY A 167 -30.72 -15.97 -43.94
C GLY A 167 -31.89 -16.91 -43.72
N HIS A 168 -33.09 -16.49 -44.15
CA HIS A 168 -34.31 -17.28 -44.31
C HIS A 168 -34.20 -18.51 -45.25
N SER A 169 -35.19 -19.42 -45.09
CA SER A 169 -35.79 -20.42 -46.03
C SER A 169 -35.57 -21.88 -45.57
N GLY A 170 -36.52 -22.83 -45.63
CA GLY A 170 -37.90 -22.91 -46.12
C GLY A 170 -38.29 -24.40 -46.25
N HIS A 171 -39.59 -24.71 -46.20
CA HIS A 171 -40.28 -26.01 -46.45
C HIS A 171 -40.13 -27.11 -45.37
N GLY A 172 -41.15 -27.87 -44.95
CA GLY A 172 -42.54 -28.08 -45.37
C GLY A 172 -43.08 -29.31 -44.58
N PRO A 173 -44.40 -29.51 -44.46
CA PRO A 173 -45.02 -30.34 -43.42
C PRO A 173 -45.24 -31.79 -43.89
N ASP A 174 -45.35 -32.73 -42.93
CA ASP A 174 -46.06 -33.98 -43.19
C ASP A 174 -46.93 -34.39 -41.99
N GLU A 175 -48.19 -34.65 -42.30
CA GLU A 175 -49.24 -35.14 -41.42
C GLU A 175 -49.30 -36.67 -41.51
N SER A 176 -49.56 -37.37 -40.40
CA SER A 176 -50.39 -38.59 -40.43
C SER A 176 -50.79 -39.07 -39.04
N ALA A 177 -52.02 -38.69 -38.67
CA ALA A 177 -53.15 -39.57 -38.36
C ALA A 177 -52.99 -40.82 -37.44
N ASP A 178 -53.85 -40.79 -36.42
CA ASP A 178 -54.73 -41.87 -35.91
C ASP A 178 -54.16 -43.03 -35.08
N HIS A 179 -54.53 -43.06 -33.79
CA HIS A 179 -55.67 -43.90 -33.35
C HIS A 179 -56.10 -43.64 -31.88
N ALA A 180 -57.42 -43.64 -31.70
CA ALA A 180 -58.17 -43.45 -30.47
C ALA A 180 -58.22 -44.70 -29.56
N GLY A 181 -58.47 -44.51 -28.26
CA GLY A 181 -59.23 -45.51 -27.47
C GLY A 181 -58.99 -45.62 -25.96
N THR A 182 -59.70 -44.79 -25.18
CA THR A 182 -60.44 -45.15 -23.94
C THR A 182 -59.77 -45.41 -22.57
N THR A 183 -60.29 -44.67 -21.59
CA THR A 183 -60.67 -45.02 -20.18
C THR A 183 -59.63 -45.10 -19.06
N GLY A 184 -59.49 -43.97 -18.35
CA GLY A 184 -60.02 -43.78 -16.99
C GLY A 184 -59.30 -44.44 -15.81
N ALA A 185 -58.65 -43.62 -14.97
CA ALA A 185 -58.88 -43.55 -13.52
C ALA A 185 -57.93 -42.51 -12.88
N ASP A 186 -58.49 -41.55 -12.16
CA ASP A 186 -57.79 -40.67 -11.25
C ASP A 186 -57.01 -41.47 -10.19
N SER A 187 -55.72 -41.18 -10.02
CA SER A 187 -55.08 -41.26 -8.71
C SER A 187 -54.01 -40.18 -8.59
N LEU A 188 -54.22 -39.30 -7.61
CA LEU A 188 -53.35 -38.21 -7.24
C LEU A 188 -52.05 -38.72 -6.61
N GLY A 189 -50.93 -38.24 -7.15
CA GLY A 189 -49.78 -37.78 -6.38
C GLY A 189 -48.88 -38.84 -5.75
N SER A 190 -47.85 -39.27 -6.47
CA SER A 190 -46.48 -39.39 -5.93
C SER A 190 -45.49 -39.81 -7.03
N ALA A 191 -44.34 -39.10 -7.04
CA ALA A 191 -43.04 -39.62 -7.48
C ALA A 191 -42.80 -39.95 -8.97
N GLU A 192 -43.22 -39.12 -9.92
CA GLU A 192 -42.73 -39.22 -11.30
C GLU A 192 -42.68 -37.86 -12.02
N LEU A 193 -41.61 -37.09 -11.76
CA LEU A 193 -41.04 -36.20 -12.77
C LEU A 193 -39.71 -36.82 -13.22
N ALA A 194 -39.80 -38.08 -13.65
CA ALA A 194 -38.78 -38.70 -14.48
C ALA A 194 -38.92 -38.04 -15.86
N TYR A 195 -38.09 -37.01 -16.09
CA TYR A 195 -37.87 -36.46 -17.41
C TYR A 195 -37.53 -37.63 -18.34
N ARG A 196 -38.27 -37.76 -19.45
CA ARG A 196 -37.95 -38.64 -20.57
C ARG A 196 -36.45 -38.56 -20.84
N ALA A 197 -35.76 -39.66 -20.60
CA ALA A 197 -34.41 -39.84 -21.09
C ALA A 197 -34.51 -39.97 -22.61
N ASP A 198 -34.07 -38.94 -23.33
CA ASP A 198 -33.63 -39.15 -24.70
C ASP A 198 -32.40 -40.07 -24.65
N ASP A 199 -32.45 -41.10 -25.49
CA ASP A 199 -31.63 -42.31 -25.53
C ASP A 199 -30.22 -42.09 -26.11
N ASP A 200 -29.54 -41.00 -25.71
CA ASP A 200 -28.16 -40.67 -26.13
C ASP A 200 -27.27 -40.31 -24.92
N SER A 201 -27.51 -40.90 -23.74
CA SER A 201 -26.66 -40.66 -22.57
C SER A 201 -25.32 -41.37 -22.69
N VAL A 202 -24.28 -40.64 -23.10
CA VAL A 202 -22.88 -41.09 -22.96
C VAL A 202 -22.59 -41.40 -21.49
N HIS A 203 -22.41 -42.68 -21.15
CA HIS A 203 -22.10 -43.13 -19.79
C HIS A 203 -20.64 -42.82 -19.43
N LEU A 204 -20.37 -41.58 -19.02
CA LEU A 204 -19.12 -41.22 -18.34
C LEU A 204 -19.15 -41.65 -16.87
N SER A 205 -18.06 -42.25 -16.44
CA SER A 205 -17.78 -42.58 -15.04
C SER A 205 -16.54 -41.81 -14.56
N PRO A 206 -16.38 -41.56 -13.24
CA PRO A 206 -15.16 -40.99 -12.68
C PRO A 206 -13.86 -41.69 -13.15
N GLU A 207 -13.92 -43.00 -13.40
CA GLU A 207 -12.80 -43.81 -13.86
C GLU A 207 -12.49 -43.65 -15.36
N SER A 208 -13.38 -43.01 -16.12
CA SER A 208 -13.26 -42.82 -17.58
C SER A 208 -12.56 -41.52 -18.01
N VAL A 209 -12.13 -40.71 -17.03
CA VAL A 209 -11.40 -39.44 -17.18
C VAL A 209 -10.06 -39.51 -16.42
N ASP A 210 -9.23 -38.47 -16.51
CA ASP A 210 -7.99 -38.42 -15.75
C ASP A 210 -8.24 -38.43 -14.21
N PRO A 211 -7.28 -38.89 -13.39
CA PRO A 211 -7.50 -39.08 -11.95
C PRO A 211 -7.99 -37.83 -11.20
N ASP A 212 -7.48 -36.65 -11.57
CA ASP A 212 -7.85 -35.39 -10.89
C ASP A 212 -9.29 -35.01 -11.24
N THR A 213 -9.64 -35.05 -12.53
CA THR A 213 -11.02 -34.82 -12.99
C THR A 213 -11.96 -35.87 -12.42
N GLY A 214 -11.52 -37.13 -12.33
CA GLY A 214 -12.28 -38.25 -11.78
C GLY A 214 -12.63 -38.03 -10.32
N TYR A 215 -11.65 -37.63 -9.50
CA TYR A 215 -11.87 -37.30 -8.09
C TYR A 215 -12.94 -36.21 -7.92
N PHE A 216 -12.81 -35.08 -8.63
CA PHE A 216 -13.79 -33.99 -8.48
C PHE A 216 -15.15 -34.33 -9.07
N LEU A 217 -15.20 -35.14 -10.13
CA LEU A 217 -16.45 -35.65 -10.67
C LEU A 217 -17.15 -36.55 -9.64
N GLU A 218 -16.45 -37.50 -9.02
CA GLU A 218 -16.98 -38.33 -7.94
C GLU A 218 -17.55 -37.45 -6.80
N LYS A 219 -16.78 -36.45 -6.36
CA LYS A 219 -17.20 -35.50 -5.32
C LYS A 219 -18.44 -34.68 -5.74
N LEU A 220 -18.53 -34.28 -7.00
CA LEU A 220 -19.68 -33.55 -7.51
C LEU A 220 -20.94 -34.44 -7.53
N LEU A 221 -20.81 -35.71 -7.93
CA LEU A 221 -21.89 -36.68 -7.93
C LEU A 221 -22.33 -37.07 -6.52
N GLY A 222 -21.40 -37.09 -5.57
CA GLY A 222 -21.66 -37.22 -4.14
C GLY A 222 -22.32 -36.01 -3.50
N HIS A 223 -22.57 -34.93 -4.26
CA HIS A 223 -23.03 -33.63 -3.75
C HIS A 223 -22.11 -33.09 -2.64
N GLU A 224 -20.80 -33.26 -2.79
CA GLU A 224 -19.79 -32.78 -1.86
C GLU A 224 -19.28 -31.38 -2.23
N ARG A 225 -18.68 -30.71 -1.25
CA ARG A 225 -18.21 -29.32 -1.33
C ARG A 225 -17.10 -29.14 -2.36
N GLU A 226 -16.20 -30.11 -2.40
CA GLU A 226 -15.01 -30.17 -3.23
C GLU A 226 -15.43 -30.15 -4.71
N GLY A 227 -16.37 -31.04 -5.08
CA GLY A 227 -16.92 -31.10 -6.43
C GLY A 227 -17.69 -29.84 -6.81
N PHE A 228 -18.46 -29.28 -5.86
CA PHE A 228 -19.15 -28.01 -6.08
C PHE A 228 -18.19 -26.87 -6.41
N LEU A 229 -17.16 -26.66 -5.57
CA LEU A 229 -16.18 -25.58 -5.78
C LEU A 229 -15.40 -25.76 -7.07
N TRP A 230 -14.95 -26.98 -7.34
CA TRP A 230 -14.20 -27.30 -8.55
C TRP A 230 -14.97 -26.86 -9.80
N GLN A 231 -16.24 -27.25 -9.92
CA GLN A 231 -17.03 -26.89 -11.09
C GLN A 231 -17.43 -25.42 -11.09
N LYS A 232 -17.68 -24.83 -9.92
CA LYS A 232 -17.98 -23.39 -9.80
C LYS A 232 -16.83 -22.50 -10.25
N LEU A 233 -15.60 -22.87 -9.95
CA LEU A 233 -14.41 -22.15 -10.37
C LEU A 233 -14.03 -22.43 -11.83
N ARG A 234 -14.38 -23.61 -12.35
CA ARG A 234 -14.13 -23.98 -13.76
C ARG A 234 -15.10 -23.28 -14.72
N GLN A 235 -16.41 -23.46 -14.51
CA GLN A 235 -17.47 -22.92 -15.38
C GLN A 235 -18.67 -22.49 -14.51
N PRO A 236 -18.62 -21.30 -13.90
CA PRO A 236 -19.66 -20.85 -12.97
C PRO A 236 -21.07 -20.80 -13.59
N ARG A 237 -21.16 -20.57 -14.91
CA ARG A 237 -22.41 -20.53 -15.71
C ARG A 237 -23.15 -21.87 -15.80
N SER A 238 -22.49 -23.00 -15.49
CA SER A 238 -23.11 -24.33 -15.38
C SER A 238 -24.34 -24.36 -14.48
N TYR A 239 -24.43 -23.43 -13.52
CA TYR A 239 -25.56 -23.31 -12.60
C TYR A 239 -26.89 -22.92 -13.25
N ASP A 240 -26.82 -22.26 -14.41
CA ASP A 240 -28.00 -21.86 -15.19
C ASP A 240 -28.34 -22.89 -16.28
N TYR A 241 -27.58 -23.99 -16.40
CA TYR A 241 -27.81 -25.02 -17.42
C TYR A 241 -29.22 -25.59 -17.34
N LYS A 242 -29.90 -25.65 -18.50
CA LYS A 242 -31.33 -26.02 -18.65
C LYS A 242 -32.31 -25.23 -17.78
N LYS A 243 -31.90 -24.08 -17.23
CA LYS A 243 -32.75 -23.18 -16.44
C LYS A 243 -32.89 -21.78 -17.05
N VAL A 244 -32.16 -21.49 -18.12
CA VAL A 244 -32.16 -20.18 -18.79
C VAL A 244 -33.54 -19.79 -19.31
N GLU A 245 -34.33 -20.76 -19.79
CA GLU A 245 -35.68 -20.51 -20.34
C GLU A 245 -36.66 -19.93 -19.29
N ASN A 246 -36.46 -20.26 -18.01
CA ASN A 246 -37.32 -19.83 -16.90
C ASN A 246 -36.65 -18.77 -16.03
N LYS A 247 -35.50 -18.22 -16.45
CA LYS A 247 -34.76 -17.19 -15.72
C LYS A 247 -34.60 -15.94 -16.58
N SER A 248 -35.15 -14.83 -16.10
CA SER A 248 -34.87 -13.52 -16.67
C SER A 248 -33.37 -13.19 -16.54
N TYR A 249 -32.89 -12.25 -17.35
CA TYR A 249 -31.48 -11.80 -17.31
C TYR A 249 -31.01 -11.42 -15.88
N ASN A 250 -31.90 -10.81 -15.10
CA ASN A 250 -31.61 -10.37 -13.73
C ASN A 250 -31.53 -11.52 -12.70
N GLU A 251 -32.08 -12.69 -13.02
CA GLU A 251 -32.07 -13.89 -12.17
C GLU A 251 -30.93 -14.85 -12.49
N ARG A 252 -30.25 -14.67 -13.63
CA ARG A 252 -29.07 -15.46 -14.00
C ARG A 252 -27.92 -15.24 -13.03
N TYR A 253 -27.11 -16.27 -12.87
CA TYR A 253 -25.95 -16.30 -11.98
C TYR A 253 -24.99 -15.14 -12.27
N ARG A 254 -24.40 -14.57 -11.23
CA ARG A 254 -23.64 -13.30 -11.34
C ARG A 254 -22.13 -13.49 -11.25
N MET A 255 -21.66 -14.66 -10.83
CA MET A 255 -20.23 -14.93 -10.68
C MET A 255 -19.52 -14.80 -12.04
N PRO A 256 -18.47 -13.98 -12.14
CA PRO A 256 -17.61 -13.93 -13.31
C PRO A 256 -16.93 -15.27 -13.57
N GLN A 257 -16.50 -15.47 -14.82
CA GLN A 257 -15.59 -16.56 -15.15
C GLN A 257 -14.16 -16.05 -14.93
N PHE A 258 -13.46 -16.66 -13.98
CA PHE A 258 -12.06 -16.38 -13.73
C PHE A 258 -11.20 -17.36 -14.54
N PRO A 259 -10.17 -16.91 -15.27
CA PRO A 259 -9.33 -17.77 -16.10
C PRO A 259 -8.29 -18.51 -15.26
N PHE A 260 -8.71 -19.19 -14.19
CA PHE A 260 -7.80 -19.94 -13.33
C PHE A 260 -7.32 -21.21 -14.01
N ASP A 261 -6.02 -21.48 -13.92
CA ASP A 261 -5.48 -22.81 -14.22
C ASP A 261 -5.85 -23.84 -13.12
N ALA A 262 -5.48 -25.11 -13.30
CA ALA A 262 -5.79 -26.17 -12.34
C ALA A 262 -5.19 -25.93 -10.95
N LYS A 263 -3.94 -25.48 -10.86
CA LYS A 263 -3.23 -25.23 -9.59
C LYS A 263 -3.82 -24.02 -8.86
N GLN A 264 -4.14 -22.97 -9.60
CA GLN A 264 -4.78 -21.78 -9.05
C GLN A 264 -6.17 -22.11 -8.50
N ARG A 265 -6.98 -22.91 -9.22
CA ARG A 265 -8.27 -23.39 -8.72
C ARG A 265 -8.10 -24.19 -7.44
N GLU A 266 -7.18 -25.14 -7.41
CA GLU A 266 -6.92 -25.96 -6.23
C GLU A 266 -6.47 -25.12 -5.02
N ALA A 267 -5.62 -24.12 -5.22
CA ALA A 267 -5.20 -23.20 -4.16
C ALA A 267 -6.39 -22.41 -3.58
N VAL A 268 -7.26 -21.88 -4.44
CA VAL A 268 -8.49 -21.18 -4.02
C VAL A 268 -9.43 -22.14 -3.29
N MET A 269 -9.63 -23.35 -3.81
CA MET A 269 -10.45 -24.38 -3.18
C MET A 269 -9.94 -24.74 -1.79
N THR A 270 -8.62 -24.95 -1.67
CA THR A 270 -7.97 -25.28 -0.40
C THR A 270 -8.19 -24.18 0.63
N PHE A 271 -8.02 -22.91 0.22
CA PHE A 271 -8.31 -21.78 1.08
C PHE A 271 -9.78 -21.77 1.53
N VAL A 272 -10.74 -21.85 0.60
CA VAL A 272 -12.18 -21.78 0.91
C VAL A 272 -12.66 -22.97 1.76
N LEU A 273 -12.15 -24.18 1.51
CA LEU A 273 -12.41 -25.36 2.33
C LEU A 273 -11.78 -25.24 3.73
N GLY A 274 -10.68 -24.50 3.86
CA GLY A 274 -10.04 -24.19 5.14
C GLY A 274 -10.77 -23.15 6.00
N LEU A 275 -11.76 -22.45 5.45
CA LEU A 275 -12.58 -21.48 6.20
C LEU A 275 -13.62 -22.21 7.07
N VAL A 276 -13.15 -22.90 8.12
CA VAL A 276 -13.99 -23.67 9.06
C VAL A 276 -14.40 -22.89 10.30
N ALA A 277 -13.79 -21.74 10.55
CA ALA A 277 -13.98 -20.88 11.73
C ALA A 277 -13.74 -21.57 13.09
N GLU A 278 -13.12 -22.76 13.11
CA GLU A 278 -12.63 -23.41 14.31
C GLU A 278 -11.18 -22.99 14.57
N PRO A 279 -10.84 -22.52 15.78
CA PRO A 279 -9.46 -22.25 16.12
C PRO A 279 -8.65 -23.56 16.09
N PRO A 280 -7.38 -23.54 15.66
CA PRO A 280 -6.52 -24.71 15.72
C PRO A 280 -6.45 -25.23 17.16
N ALA A 281 -6.24 -26.55 17.32
CA ALA A 281 -6.10 -27.15 18.64
C ALA A 281 -5.02 -26.39 19.45
N PRO A 282 -5.19 -26.20 20.78
CA PRO A 282 -4.31 -25.34 21.58
C PRO A 282 -2.82 -25.64 21.43
N GLU A 283 -2.43 -26.89 21.19
CA GLU A 283 -1.03 -27.30 20.94
C GLU A 283 -0.43 -26.74 19.64
N PHE A 284 -1.26 -26.40 18.65
CA PHE A 284 -0.86 -25.79 17.37
C PHE A 284 -1.02 -24.27 17.36
N VAL A 285 -1.54 -23.69 18.45
CA VAL A 285 -1.59 -22.23 18.60
C VAL A 285 -0.17 -21.74 18.89
N TYR A 286 0.37 -20.96 17.96
CA TYR A 286 1.65 -20.29 18.15
C TYR A 286 1.54 -19.31 19.33
N ASN A 287 2.39 -19.49 20.33
CA ASN A 287 2.49 -18.62 21.51
C ASN A 287 3.75 -17.74 21.37
N PRO A 288 3.66 -16.59 20.70
CA PRO A 288 4.81 -15.72 20.48
C PRO A 288 5.35 -15.14 21.79
N THR A 289 6.63 -14.77 21.78
CA THR A 289 7.19 -13.91 22.84
C THR A 289 6.51 -12.54 22.80
N PRO A 290 6.54 -11.73 23.88
CA PRO A 290 5.93 -10.39 23.87
C PRO A 290 6.41 -9.49 22.72
N ARG A 291 7.70 -9.56 22.36
CA ARG A 291 8.26 -8.81 21.22
C ARG A 291 7.73 -9.33 19.88
N GLU A 292 7.60 -10.63 19.74
CA GLU A 292 7.03 -11.21 18.52
C GLU A 292 5.53 -10.94 18.41
N GLN A 293 4.79 -10.92 19.52
CA GLN A 293 3.38 -10.53 19.54
C GLN A 293 3.21 -9.08 19.09
N ALA A 294 4.02 -8.15 19.63
CA ALA A 294 4.02 -6.75 19.21
C ALA A 294 4.31 -6.60 17.69
N ARG A 295 5.25 -7.40 17.17
CA ARG A 295 5.52 -7.46 15.73
C ARG A 295 4.30 -7.94 14.94
N LEU A 296 3.60 -8.96 15.40
CA LEU A 296 2.42 -9.47 14.70
C LEU A 296 1.24 -8.48 14.75
N ASP A 297 0.97 -7.90 15.92
CA ASP A 297 -0.14 -6.96 16.12
C ASP A 297 0.02 -5.70 15.25
N GLY A 298 1.22 -5.11 15.21
CA GLY A 298 1.44 -3.96 14.35
C GLY A 298 1.53 -4.30 12.87
N LEU A 299 1.94 -5.52 12.50
CA LEU A 299 1.89 -5.97 11.09
C LEU A 299 0.44 -6.00 10.57
N VAL A 300 -0.49 -6.50 11.38
CA VAL A 300 -1.94 -6.47 11.03
C VAL A 300 -2.41 -5.04 10.80
N VAL A 301 -1.98 -4.09 11.62
CA VAL A 301 -2.34 -2.67 11.44
C VAL A 301 -1.67 -2.10 10.18
N ALA A 302 -0.40 -2.39 9.94
CA ALA A 302 0.34 -1.91 8.78
C ALA A 302 -0.26 -2.41 7.46
N GLU A 303 -0.71 -3.67 7.42
CA GLU A 303 -1.42 -4.25 6.28
C GLU A 303 -2.81 -3.62 6.11
N ARG A 304 -3.58 -3.48 7.20
CA ARG A 304 -4.93 -2.88 7.17
C ARG A 304 -4.94 -1.48 6.57
N PHE A 305 -3.94 -0.65 6.88
CA PHE A 305 -3.83 0.71 6.38
C PHE A 305 -2.89 0.83 5.16
N ASN A 306 -2.47 -0.30 4.59
CA ASN A 306 -1.58 -0.40 3.45
C ASN A 306 -0.33 0.50 3.58
N CYS A 307 0.30 0.53 4.76
CA CYS A 307 1.51 1.33 4.98
C CYS A 307 2.64 0.95 4.00
N GLY A 308 2.71 -0.34 3.63
CA GLY A 308 3.63 -0.86 2.63
C GLY A 308 3.39 -0.34 1.21
N GLY A 309 2.19 0.14 0.88
CA GLY A 309 1.93 0.74 -0.44
C GLY A 309 2.80 1.97 -0.71
N CYS A 310 3.02 2.79 0.33
CA CYS A 310 3.86 3.99 0.24
C CYS A 310 5.29 3.74 0.74
N HIS A 311 5.45 3.03 1.86
CA HIS A 311 6.73 2.92 2.56
C HIS A 311 7.39 1.56 2.33
N THR A 312 8.71 1.56 2.11
CA THR A 312 9.50 0.33 2.21
C THR A 312 9.61 -0.07 3.68
N LEU A 313 9.02 -1.20 4.05
CA LEU A 313 9.05 -1.76 5.40
C LEU A 313 10.21 -2.73 5.59
N GLN A 314 10.68 -3.35 4.50
CA GLN A 314 11.83 -4.24 4.48
C GLN A 314 12.57 -4.07 3.16
N MET A 315 13.90 -3.92 3.20
CA MET A 315 14.74 -3.85 2.00
C MET A 315 14.84 -5.21 1.30
N ASP A 316 15.25 -5.18 0.03
CA ASP A 316 15.61 -6.38 -0.69
C ASP A 316 16.77 -7.09 0.00
N ARG A 317 16.77 -8.42 -0.07
CA ARG A 317 17.89 -9.24 0.35
C ARG A 317 18.28 -10.20 -0.78
N TRP A 318 19.56 -10.23 -1.11
CA TRP A 318 20.14 -11.20 -2.04
C TRP A 318 21.13 -12.06 -1.29
N ASP A 319 20.85 -13.36 -1.20
CA ASP A 319 21.87 -14.34 -0.87
C ASP A 319 22.55 -14.70 -2.18
N ILE A 320 23.83 -14.39 -2.36
CA ILE A 320 24.55 -14.57 -3.62
C ILE A 320 25.67 -15.58 -3.48
N ALA A 321 26.05 -16.21 -4.59
CA ALA A 321 27.23 -17.08 -4.68
C ALA A 321 28.13 -16.62 -5.84
N TYR A 322 29.32 -16.14 -5.52
CA TYR A 322 30.18 -15.38 -6.44
C TYR A 322 31.61 -15.94 -6.46
N GLU A 323 32.32 -15.73 -7.56
CA GLU A 323 33.76 -16.01 -7.62
C GLU A 323 34.54 -15.00 -6.75
N PRO A 324 35.62 -15.41 -6.06
CA PRO A 324 36.41 -14.49 -5.25
C PRO A 324 36.90 -13.27 -6.05
N GLU A 325 36.98 -12.11 -5.40
CA GLU A 325 37.51 -10.84 -5.98
C GLU A 325 36.61 -10.17 -7.05
N THR A 326 35.49 -10.78 -7.47
CA THR A 326 34.61 -10.19 -8.50
C THR A 326 33.69 -9.08 -8.00
N LEU A 327 33.56 -8.92 -6.68
CA LEU A 327 32.73 -7.88 -6.05
C LEU A 327 33.55 -6.62 -5.68
N GLY A 328 34.71 -6.45 -6.32
CA GLY A 328 35.60 -5.31 -6.10
C GLY A 328 36.24 -5.29 -4.71
N PHE A 329 37.02 -4.24 -4.43
CA PHE A 329 37.76 -4.08 -3.17
C PHE A 329 36.99 -3.23 -2.15
N PRO A 330 37.20 -3.43 -0.83
CA PRO A 330 36.64 -2.53 0.17
C PRO A 330 37.21 -1.11 0.01
N ASN A 331 36.43 -0.12 0.44
CA ASN A 331 36.92 1.27 0.52
C ASN A 331 37.67 1.50 1.83
N ASP A 332 38.58 2.46 1.83
CA ASP A 332 39.27 2.90 3.04
C ASP A 332 38.25 3.36 4.09
N PHE A 333 38.31 2.74 5.26
CA PHE A 333 37.47 3.12 6.39
C PHE A 333 38.04 4.36 7.06
N ASN A 334 37.46 5.53 6.74
CA ASN A 334 37.83 6.82 7.32
C ASN A 334 36.63 7.43 8.07
N ASP A 335 36.16 6.72 9.11
CA ASP A 335 34.94 7.06 9.84
C ASP A 335 35.09 6.83 11.36
N TYR A 336 34.12 7.29 12.14
CA TYR A 336 34.11 7.16 13.59
C TYR A 336 34.14 5.70 14.04
N SER A 337 34.84 5.43 15.15
CA SER A 337 35.06 4.07 15.64
C SER A 337 33.77 3.32 15.98
N PHE A 338 32.76 4.03 16.49
CA PHE A 338 31.44 3.49 16.84
C PHE A 338 30.55 3.20 15.61
N LEU A 339 30.92 3.68 14.42
CA LEU A 339 30.21 3.40 13.16
C LEU A 339 30.79 2.20 12.39
N ARG A 340 31.84 1.56 12.93
CA ARG A 340 32.47 0.39 12.30
C ARG A 340 31.50 -0.77 12.23
N GLY A 341 31.47 -1.45 11.08
CA GLY A 341 30.79 -2.73 10.96
C GLY A 341 31.34 -3.74 11.98
N HIS A 342 30.50 -4.24 12.88
CA HIS A 342 30.90 -5.19 13.90
C HIS A 342 30.69 -6.63 13.41
N PHE A 343 31.77 -7.26 12.97
CA PHE A 343 31.79 -8.67 12.57
C PHE A 343 32.65 -9.49 13.53
N THR A 344 32.11 -10.62 13.99
CA THR A 344 32.86 -11.58 14.80
C THR A 344 33.91 -12.30 13.95
N PRO A 345 35.03 -12.75 14.54
CA PRO A 345 36.02 -13.57 13.82
C PRO A 345 35.40 -14.79 13.12
N LYS A 346 34.34 -15.36 13.71
CA LYS A 346 33.60 -16.49 13.12
C LYS A 346 32.84 -16.08 11.85
N GLN A 347 32.24 -14.90 11.81
CA GLN A 347 31.57 -14.40 10.61
C GLN A 347 32.57 -14.13 9.47
N VAL A 348 33.75 -13.57 9.81
CA VAL A 348 34.84 -13.38 8.85
C VAL A 348 35.35 -14.72 8.31
N GLU A 349 35.56 -15.71 9.19
CA GLU A 349 35.95 -17.05 8.74
C GLU A 349 34.87 -17.69 7.85
N GLN A 350 33.59 -17.49 8.18
CA GLN A 350 32.47 -18.02 7.39
C GLN A 350 32.37 -17.38 6.00
N SER A 351 32.60 -16.07 5.87
CA SER A 351 32.55 -15.40 4.57
C SER A 351 33.69 -15.79 3.63
N LEU A 352 34.76 -16.41 4.16
CA LEU A 352 35.89 -16.94 3.40
C LEU A 352 35.70 -18.42 2.97
N ARG A 353 34.60 -19.07 3.36
CA ARG A 353 34.36 -20.48 3.03
C ARG A 353 33.81 -20.62 1.62
N LYS A 354 34.58 -21.30 0.76
CA LYS A 354 34.20 -21.64 -0.61
C LYS A 354 33.24 -22.83 -0.65
N ASP A 355 32.27 -22.78 -1.56
CA ASP A 355 31.39 -23.89 -1.88
C ASP A 355 32.12 -24.96 -2.72
N ALA A 356 31.42 -26.05 -3.06
CA ALA A 356 31.99 -27.14 -3.86
C ALA A 356 32.41 -26.71 -5.29
N LYS A 357 31.93 -25.57 -5.77
CA LYS A 357 32.28 -24.97 -7.06
C LYS A 357 33.39 -23.93 -6.94
N GLY A 358 33.89 -23.65 -5.74
CA GLY A 358 34.94 -22.67 -5.49
C GLY A 358 34.44 -21.25 -5.19
N ARG A 359 33.12 -21.04 -5.11
CA ARG A 359 32.48 -19.72 -4.94
C ARG A 359 32.29 -19.37 -3.48
N LEU A 360 32.38 -18.08 -3.17
CA LEU A 360 32.07 -17.54 -1.86
C LEU A 360 30.58 -17.19 -1.77
N GLN A 361 30.07 -17.04 -0.55
CA GLN A 361 28.66 -16.73 -0.29
C GLN A 361 28.53 -15.52 0.63
N THR A 362 27.56 -14.67 0.35
CA THR A 362 27.21 -13.55 1.22
C THR A 362 25.75 -13.14 1.06
N SER A 363 25.24 -12.39 2.04
CA SER A 363 23.91 -11.80 2.01
C SER A 363 24.05 -10.28 1.88
N LEU A 364 23.50 -9.73 0.81
CA LEU A 364 23.39 -8.30 0.59
C LEU A 364 21.99 -7.86 1.01
N VAL A 365 21.87 -6.78 1.79
CA VAL A 365 20.58 -6.16 2.12
C VAL A 365 20.65 -4.72 1.67
N GLY A 366 19.76 -4.31 0.78
CA GLY A 366 19.89 -3.03 0.11
C GLY A 366 18.79 -2.74 -0.89
N MET A 367 19.05 -1.78 -1.75
CA MET A 367 18.16 -1.36 -2.83
C MET A 367 18.96 -1.39 -4.14
N PRO A 368 18.41 -1.92 -5.25
CA PRO A 368 19.05 -1.74 -6.54
C PRO A 368 19.02 -0.26 -6.93
N VAL A 369 20.07 0.24 -7.58
CA VAL A 369 20.00 1.57 -8.20
C VAL A 369 18.97 1.48 -9.33
N LEU A 370 18.10 2.49 -9.40
CA LEU A 370 17.07 2.56 -10.42
C LEU A 370 17.50 3.52 -11.52
N ASP A 371 17.16 3.16 -12.74
CA ASP A 371 17.27 4.04 -13.88
C ASP A 371 16.35 5.25 -13.70
N PRO A 372 16.86 6.49 -13.87
CA PRO A 372 16.10 7.71 -13.57
C PRO A 372 14.97 8.01 -14.55
N GLU A 373 14.93 7.36 -15.72
CA GLU A 373 13.91 7.61 -16.75
C GLU A 373 12.79 6.57 -16.67
N THR A 374 13.15 5.31 -16.45
CA THR A 374 12.22 4.18 -16.44
C THR A 374 11.78 3.75 -15.05
N GLY A 375 12.54 4.10 -14.00
CA GLY A 375 12.32 3.62 -12.63
C GLY A 375 12.59 2.12 -12.44
N LYS A 376 13.14 1.43 -13.44
CA LYS A 376 13.50 0.00 -13.36
C LYS A 376 14.91 -0.17 -12.78
N PRO A 377 15.27 -1.36 -12.26
CA PRO A 377 16.64 -1.64 -11.87
C PRO A 377 17.62 -1.37 -13.02
N GLN A 378 18.64 -0.56 -12.74
CA GLN A 378 19.70 -0.24 -13.69
C GLN A 378 20.70 -1.40 -13.78
N PHE A 379 21.21 -1.66 -14.98
CA PHE A 379 22.35 -2.55 -15.20
C PHE A 379 23.58 -1.73 -15.59
N VAL A 380 24.75 -2.23 -15.17
CA VAL A 380 26.05 -1.63 -15.48
C VAL A 380 27.04 -2.70 -15.92
N ASP A 381 28.10 -2.30 -16.62
CA ASP A 381 29.26 -3.15 -16.86
C ASP A 381 30.18 -3.24 -15.61
N GLU A 382 31.33 -3.89 -15.74
CA GLU A 382 32.32 -4.02 -14.65
C GLU A 382 32.91 -2.68 -14.18
N ASP A 383 32.90 -1.66 -15.04
CA ASP A 383 33.39 -0.31 -14.76
C ASP A 383 32.30 0.62 -14.20
N GLY A 384 31.05 0.14 -14.11
CA GLY A 384 29.91 0.91 -13.61
C GLY A 384 29.24 1.79 -14.67
N ILE A 385 29.53 1.56 -15.95
CA ILE A 385 28.90 2.28 -17.06
C ILE A 385 27.51 1.66 -17.32
N PRO A 386 26.44 2.46 -17.43
CA PRO A 386 25.10 1.95 -17.72
C PRO A 386 25.06 1.19 -19.05
N VAL A 387 24.43 0.01 -19.05
CA VAL A 387 24.27 -0.86 -20.22
C VAL A 387 22.82 -1.35 -20.34
N GLU A 388 22.40 -1.64 -21.57
CA GLU A 388 21.06 -2.17 -21.83
C GLU A 388 21.00 -3.69 -21.53
N PRO A 389 19.85 -4.22 -21.08
CA PRO A 389 19.74 -5.64 -20.72
C PRO A 389 19.94 -6.63 -21.87
N ASP A 390 19.78 -6.19 -23.12
CA ASP A 390 19.91 -6.99 -24.35
C ASP A 390 21.28 -6.88 -25.02
N GLU A 391 22.22 -6.16 -24.42
CA GLU A 391 23.57 -6.02 -24.95
C GLU A 391 24.35 -7.35 -24.83
N GLU A 392 24.56 -8.01 -25.98
CA GLU A 392 25.38 -9.22 -26.09
C GLU A 392 26.87 -8.86 -25.86
N ASP A 393 27.64 -9.78 -25.28
CA ASP A 393 29.07 -9.64 -24.95
C ASP A 393 29.45 -8.76 -23.74
N VAL A 394 28.49 -8.30 -22.93
CA VAL A 394 28.76 -7.61 -21.65
C VAL A 394 28.33 -8.46 -20.45
N VAL A 395 29.19 -8.53 -19.41
CA VAL A 395 28.79 -9.11 -18.13
C VAL A 395 27.96 -8.10 -17.37
N LEU A 396 26.65 -8.33 -17.31
CA LEU A 396 25.73 -7.47 -16.59
C LEU A 396 25.97 -7.51 -15.08
N HIS A 397 26.16 -6.35 -14.49
CA HIS A 397 26.22 -6.14 -13.05
C HIS A 397 25.04 -5.31 -12.58
N ARG A 398 24.56 -5.63 -11.38
CA ARG A 398 23.54 -4.87 -10.68
C ARG A 398 24.18 -4.02 -9.59
N PRO A 399 24.12 -2.69 -9.68
CA PRO A 399 24.53 -1.81 -8.60
C PRO A 399 23.55 -1.89 -7.43
N VAL A 400 24.04 -2.32 -6.27
CA VAL A 400 23.27 -2.44 -5.03
C VAL A 400 23.75 -1.44 -3.99
N MET A 401 22.87 -0.51 -3.63
CA MET A 401 23.06 0.41 -2.51
C MET A 401 22.81 -0.34 -1.21
N LEU A 402 23.84 -0.55 -0.39
CA LEU A 402 23.74 -1.30 0.86
C LEU A 402 22.94 -0.53 1.92
N TRP A 403 22.07 -1.24 2.63
CA TRP A 403 21.31 -0.79 3.80
C TRP A 403 21.66 -1.56 5.07
N LYS A 404 22.53 -2.58 4.94
CA LYS A 404 23.14 -3.29 6.05
C LYS A 404 24.59 -3.57 5.72
N ASP A 405 25.47 -3.36 6.69
CA ASP A 405 26.86 -3.77 6.56
C ASP A 405 26.93 -5.28 6.29
N THR A 406 27.81 -5.68 5.39
CA THR A 406 27.99 -7.08 4.99
C THR A 406 29.46 -7.43 4.81
N LEU A 407 29.79 -8.72 4.78
CA LEU A 407 31.15 -9.19 4.51
C LEU A 407 31.23 -9.68 3.07
N VAL A 408 32.27 -9.24 2.37
CA VAL A 408 32.62 -9.70 1.03
C VAL A 408 34.11 -10.03 1.04
N ASP A 409 34.45 -11.28 0.71
CA ASP A 409 35.84 -11.77 0.74
C ASP A 409 36.55 -11.58 2.10
N GLY A 410 35.81 -11.74 3.21
CA GLY A 410 36.34 -11.50 4.56
C GLY A 410 36.45 -10.02 4.94
N GLU A 411 36.23 -9.10 4.00
CA GLU A 411 36.35 -7.67 4.20
C GLU A 411 34.97 -7.00 4.34
N PRO A 412 34.80 -6.04 5.27
CA PRO A 412 33.53 -5.36 5.46
C PRO A 412 33.19 -4.45 4.28
N ARG A 413 31.96 -4.56 3.77
CA ARG A 413 31.31 -3.59 2.89
C ARG A 413 30.25 -2.87 3.71
N LEU A 414 30.39 -1.55 3.80
CA LEU A 414 29.65 -0.77 4.78
C LEU A 414 28.61 0.15 4.11
N VAL A 415 27.49 0.39 4.80
CA VAL A 415 26.39 1.29 4.38
C VAL A 415 26.86 2.72 4.06
N GLY A 416 26.37 3.33 2.98
CA GLY A 416 26.80 4.68 2.59
C GLY A 416 28.18 4.77 1.93
N GLY A 417 28.85 3.63 1.72
CA GLY A 417 29.88 3.48 0.70
C GLY A 417 29.29 3.48 -0.73
N PRO A 418 30.12 3.38 -1.77
CA PRO A 418 29.65 3.21 -3.14
C PRO A 418 28.82 1.94 -3.29
N SER A 419 27.91 1.95 -4.26
CA SER A 419 27.10 0.79 -4.61
C SER A 419 27.99 -0.40 -4.98
N LEU A 420 27.61 -1.59 -4.55
CA LEU A 420 28.30 -2.83 -4.91
C LEU A 420 27.82 -3.29 -6.29
N PHE A 421 28.73 -3.46 -7.24
CA PHE A 421 28.39 -4.00 -8.56
C PHE A 421 28.37 -5.52 -8.46
N VAL A 422 27.17 -6.10 -8.46
CA VAL A 422 26.96 -7.53 -8.26
C VAL A 422 26.72 -8.20 -9.61
N PRO A 423 27.59 -9.12 -10.05
CA PRO A 423 27.36 -9.88 -11.28
C PRO A 423 26.00 -10.59 -11.29
N GLU A 424 25.29 -10.58 -12.41
CA GLU A 424 23.98 -11.24 -12.50
C GLU A 424 24.06 -12.76 -12.32
N ASP A 425 25.17 -13.40 -12.72
CA ASP A 425 25.40 -14.83 -12.49
C ASP A 425 25.48 -15.15 -10.98
N ALA A 426 26.05 -14.25 -10.18
CA ALA A 426 26.11 -14.38 -8.72
C ALA A 426 24.72 -14.28 -8.07
N ILE A 427 23.85 -13.41 -8.60
CA ILE A 427 22.45 -13.28 -8.16
C ILE A 427 21.66 -14.55 -8.53
N GLN A 428 21.79 -15.01 -9.79
CA GLN A 428 21.11 -16.21 -10.29
C GLN A 428 21.56 -17.50 -9.59
N ALA A 429 22.84 -17.56 -9.18
CA ALA A 429 23.39 -18.65 -8.40
C ALA A 429 22.85 -18.74 -6.97
N GLY A 430 22.19 -17.68 -6.51
CA GLY A 430 21.73 -17.50 -5.15
C GLY A 430 20.21 -17.45 -5.04
N LYS A 431 19.72 -16.62 -4.12
CA LYS A 431 18.28 -16.41 -3.88
C LYS A 431 18.00 -14.94 -3.57
N HIS A 432 17.06 -14.38 -4.32
CA HIS A 432 16.51 -13.06 -4.08
C HIS A 432 15.25 -13.14 -3.20
N TYR A 433 15.20 -12.25 -2.21
CA TYR A 433 14.06 -11.98 -1.36
C TYR A 433 13.65 -10.53 -1.62
N PRO A 434 12.52 -10.31 -2.31
CA PRO A 434 12.11 -8.95 -2.68
C PRO A 434 11.81 -8.10 -1.45
N ALA A 435 12.04 -6.79 -1.58
CA ALA A 435 11.61 -5.80 -0.60
C ALA A 435 10.10 -5.91 -0.31
N LYS A 436 9.72 -5.53 0.91
CA LYS A 436 8.30 -5.40 1.29
C LYS A 436 7.91 -3.94 1.31
N GLY A 437 7.02 -3.57 0.40
CA GLY A 437 6.49 -2.23 0.26
C GLY A 437 7.41 -1.26 -0.50
N GLY A 438 6.98 0.00 -0.57
CA GLY A 438 7.68 1.07 -1.28
C GLY A 438 7.34 1.18 -2.77
N GLU A 439 6.36 0.44 -3.26
CA GLU A 439 6.01 0.42 -4.69
C GLU A 439 5.62 1.81 -5.21
N LEU A 440 4.82 2.58 -4.46
CA LEU A 440 4.48 3.93 -4.86
C LEU A 440 5.73 4.83 -4.92
N ALA A 441 6.68 4.67 -4.00
CA ALA A 441 7.92 5.44 -4.04
C ALA A 441 8.74 5.11 -5.29
N ARG A 442 8.85 3.83 -5.68
CA ARG A 442 9.51 3.40 -6.91
C ARG A 442 8.81 3.92 -8.16
N LEU A 443 7.48 3.86 -8.21
CA LEU A 443 6.68 4.37 -9.33
C LEU A 443 6.84 5.89 -9.51
N LEU A 444 6.94 6.64 -8.42
CA LEU A 444 7.10 8.09 -8.46
C LEU A 444 8.55 8.53 -8.70
N PHE A 445 9.53 7.65 -8.57
CA PHE A 445 10.95 7.98 -8.71
C PHE A 445 11.30 8.68 -10.03
N PRO A 446 11.00 8.14 -11.22
CA PRO A 446 11.28 8.84 -12.48
C PRO A 446 10.45 10.12 -12.62
N VAL A 447 9.19 10.12 -12.16
CA VAL A 447 8.27 11.26 -12.27
C VAL A 447 8.78 12.48 -11.51
N VAL A 448 9.22 12.31 -10.25
CA VAL A 448 9.70 13.44 -9.45
C VAL A 448 11.04 14.00 -9.95
N ILE A 449 11.83 13.18 -10.65
CA ILE A 449 13.06 13.62 -11.32
C ILE A 449 12.71 14.44 -12.54
N GLU A 450 11.80 13.96 -13.39
CA GLU A 450 11.29 14.69 -14.55
C GLU A 450 10.72 16.05 -14.16
N ASP A 451 9.83 16.08 -13.15
CA ASP A 451 9.25 17.32 -12.61
C ASP A 451 10.33 18.30 -12.12
N GLU A 452 11.39 17.80 -11.46
CA GLU A 452 12.46 18.68 -10.99
C GLU A 452 13.40 19.14 -12.12
N ARG A 453 13.59 18.35 -13.18
CA ARG A 453 14.40 18.74 -14.35
C ARG A 453 13.85 20.00 -15.03
N GLU A 454 12.53 20.23 -14.97
CA GLU A 454 11.91 21.45 -15.49
C GLU A 454 12.39 22.73 -14.77
N ILE A 455 12.75 22.61 -13.49
CA ILE A 455 13.18 23.72 -12.63
C ILE A 455 14.71 23.76 -12.51
N ASN A 456 15.34 22.60 -12.37
CA ASN A 456 16.77 22.40 -12.18
C ASN A 456 17.29 21.31 -13.14
N PRO A 457 17.86 21.70 -14.30
CA PRO A 457 18.44 20.76 -15.26
C PRO A 457 19.59 19.91 -14.71
N ASN A 458 20.19 20.30 -13.58
CA ASN A 458 21.30 19.59 -12.93
C ASN A 458 20.86 18.74 -11.73
N VAL A 459 19.57 18.37 -11.65
CA VAL A 459 19.07 17.50 -10.59
C VAL A 459 19.85 16.18 -10.58
N LYS A 460 20.25 15.76 -9.38
CA LYS A 460 20.86 14.44 -9.17
C LYS A 460 19.74 13.44 -8.89
N PRO A 461 19.62 12.35 -9.67
CA PRO A 461 18.59 11.34 -9.45
C PRO A 461 18.51 10.82 -8.01
N ASP A 462 19.65 10.63 -7.35
CA ASP A 462 19.68 10.13 -5.97
C ASP A 462 18.96 11.04 -4.96
N ASP A 463 18.91 12.36 -5.22
CA ASP A 463 18.20 13.30 -4.34
C ASP A 463 16.69 13.06 -4.33
N ALA A 464 16.14 12.42 -5.37
CA ALA A 464 14.71 12.13 -5.49
C ALA A 464 14.17 11.25 -4.37
N TRP A 465 14.98 10.29 -3.89
CA TRP A 465 14.64 9.47 -2.73
C TRP A 465 14.42 10.30 -1.44
N GLY A 466 15.00 11.51 -1.39
CA GLY A 466 14.77 12.48 -0.34
C GLY A 466 13.38 13.14 -0.37
N TRP A 467 12.68 13.11 -1.50
CA TRP A 467 11.37 13.74 -1.72
C TRP A 467 10.20 12.74 -1.64
N LEU A 468 10.49 11.47 -1.90
CA LEU A 468 9.53 10.38 -1.89
C LEU A 468 9.17 9.91 -0.47
N PRO A 469 8.09 9.13 -0.29
CA PRO A 469 7.79 8.47 0.97
C PRO A 469 9.04 7.76 1.52
N PRO A 470 9.43 8.01 2.79
CA PRO A 470 10.68 7.49 3.31
C PRO A 470 10.54 5.98 3.57
N PRO A 471 11.60 5.18 3.39
CA PRO A 471 11.65 3.84 3.94
C PRO A 471 11.55 3.90 5.47
N LEU A 472 10.87 2.94 6.06
CA LEU A 472 10.66 2.82 7.52
C LEU A 472 11.54 1.72 8.15
N VAL A 473 12.60 1.33 7.44
CA VAL A 473 13.62 0.42 7.94
C VAL A 473 14.47 1.16 8.98
N GLY A 474 14.62 0.61 10.18
CA GLY A 474 15.33 1.27 11.28
C GLY A 474 14.52 2.36 12.00
N GLU A 475 13.22 2.51 11.70
CA GLU A 475 12.39 3.57 12.30
C GLU A 475 12.28 3.41 13.84
N GLY A 476 12.24 2.17 14.36
CA GLY A 476 12.14 1.89 15.78
C GLY A 476 13.36 2.35 16.60
N THR A 477 14.56 2.28 16.01
CA THR A 477 15.81 2.79 16.59
C THR A 477 16.04 4.28 16.32
N LYS A 478 15.27 4.89 15.42
CA LYS A 478 15.46 6.27 14.97
C LYS A 478 14.61 7.27 15.72
N VAL A 479 13.32 6.98 15.91
CA VAL A 479 12.38 7.92 16.55
C VAL A 479 12.00 7.48 17.95
N GLN A 480 11.61 8.46 18.77
CA GLN A 480 11.08 8.22 20.10
C GLN A 480 9.67 7.64 19.99
N SER A 481 9.39 6.56 20.75
CA SER A 481 8.08 5.89 20.73
C SER A 481 6.91 6.83 21.06
N PRO A 482 6.99 7.73 22.07
CA PRO A 482 5.92 8.68 22.34
C PRO A 482 5.63 9.66 21.19
N TRP A 483 6.67 10.04 20.42
CA TRP A 483 6.51 10.90 19.27
C TRP A 483 5.85 10.17 18.11
N LEU A 484 6.31 8.96 17.80
CA LEU A 484 5.76 8.16 16.71
C LEU A 484 4.28 7.88 16.92
N HIS A 485 3.89 7.52 18.15
CA HIS A 485 2.49 7.35 18.54
C HIS A 485 1.64 8.60 18.24
N LYS A 486 2.08 9.78 18.69
CA LYS A 486 1.38 11.06 18.45
C LYS A 486 1.35 11.42 16.98
N PHE A 487 2.44 11.19 16.26
CA PHE A 487 2.55 11.47 14.83
C PHE A 487 1.57 10.62 14.02
N LEU A 488 1.45 9.32 14.35
CA LEU A 488 0.51 8.40 13.69
C LEU A 488 -0.96 8.80 13.92
N LEU A 489 -1.29 9.40 15.07
CA LEU A 489 -2.63 9.92 15.34
C LEU A 489 -2.94 11.21 14.58
N ASN A 490 -1.94 12.07 14.36
CA ASN A 490 -2.11 13.34 13.67
C ASN A 490 -0.84 13.71 12.88
N PRO A 491 -0.66 13.14 11.67
CA PRO A 491 0.52 13.38 10.88
C PRO A 491 0.58 14.83 10.41
N HIS A 492 1.78 15.40 10.43
CA HIS A 492 2.06 16.77 10.00
C HIS A 492 3.33 16.83 9.15
N PRO A 493 3.54 17.88 8.33
CA PRO A 493 4.74 17.98 7.49
C PRO A 493 6.02 18.03 8.33
N ILE A 494 6.99 17.16 8.00
CA ILE A 494 8.32 17.10 8.62
C ILE A 494 9.40 17.58 7.63
N ARG A 495 9.36 17.05 6.41
CA ARG A 495 10.30 17.39 5.32
C ARG A 495 9.63 18.39 4.39
N PRO A 496 10.14 19.63 4.27
CA PRO A 496 9.60 20.59 3.32
C PRO A 496 9.69 20.11 1.87
N ALA A 497 10.72 19.33 1.54
CA ALA A 497 10.99 18.81 0.21
C ALA A 497 10.10 17.62 -0.23
N ALA A 498 9.30 17.04 0.67
CA ALA A 498 8.52 15.85 0.34
C ALA A 498 7.35 16.19 -0.60
N VAL A 499 7.22 15.46 -1.71
CA VAL A 499 6.15 15.66 -2.70
C VAL A 499 4.79 15.12 -2.23
N LEU A 500 4.81 14.21 -1.27
CA LEU A 500 3.62 13.58 -0.70
C LEU A 500 3.54 13.81 0.81
N ARG A 501 2.31 13.90 1.29
CA ARG A 501 1.98 13.93 2.72
C ARG A 501 1.43 12.58 3.15
N MET A 502 1.78 12.17 4.37
CA MET A 502 1.19 10.97 4.96
C MET A 502 -0.33 11.18 5.17
N PRO A 503 -1.19 10.25 4.72
CA PRO A 503 -2.62 10.34 4.94
C PRO A 503 -2.98 10.29 6.43
N LYS A 504 -4.05 10.99 6.82
CA LYS A 504 -4.61 10.88 8.17
C LYS A 504 -5.62 9.74 8.22
N PHE A 505 -5.18 8.59 8.71
CA PHE A 505 -6.00 7.38 8.81
C PHE A 505 -6.99 7.37 9.99
N ASN A 506 -6.98 8.39 10.85
CA ASN A 506 -7.79 8.46 12.07
C ASN A 506 -7.65 7.20 12.94
N LEU A 507 -6.40 6.76 13.15
CA LEU A 507 -6.07 5.57 13.93
C LEU A 507 -6.60 5.68 15.35
N GLN A 508 -7.07 4.56 15.90
CA GLN A 508 -7.27 4.44 17.33
C GLN A 508 -5.91 4.46 18.05
N SER A 509 -5.88 4.96 19.29
CA SER A 509 -4.66 5.00 20.10
C SER A 509 -3.98 3.63 20.23
N SER A 510 -4.76 2.54 20.32
CA SER A 510 -4.27 1.17 20.36
C SER A 510 -3.61 0.72 19.04
N GLN A 511 -4.13 1.17 17.89
CA GLN A 511 -3.55 0.88 16.58
C GLN A 511 -2.23 1.63 16.38
N ALA A 512 -2.18 2.90 16.79
CA ALA A 512 -0.95 3.69 16.79
C ALA A 512 0.11 3.10 17.73
N ALA A 513 -0.30 2.59 18.90
CA ALA A 513 0.59 1.88 19.83
C ALA A 513 1.14 0.59 19.20
N ALA A 514 0.28 -0.24 18.60
CA ALA A 514 0.70 -1.47 17.94
C ALA A 514 1.73 -1.22 16.81
N LEU A 515 1.55 -0.16 16.00
CA LEU A 515 2.55 0.24 14.99
C LEU A 515 3.86 0.70 15.63
N THR A 516 3.78 1.49 16.70
CA THR A 516 4.97 1.98 17.42
C THR A 516 5.78 0.82 18.00
N ASP A 517 5.09 -0.14 18.64
CA ASP A 517 5.70 -1.33 19.22
C ASP A 517 6.22 -2.27 18.12
N TYR A 518 5.57 -2.34 16.96
CA TYR A 518 6.06 -3.08 15.80
C TYR A 518 7.41 -2.55 15.33
N PHE A 519 7.54 -1.25 15.07
CA PHE A 519 8.82 -0.67 14.60
C PHE A 519 9.93 -0.88 15.63
N ALA A 520 9.64 -0.68 16.92
CA ALA A 520 10.61 -0.97 17.97
C ALA A 520 11.00 -2.46 18.01
N SER A 521 10.04 -3.37 17.83
CA SER A 521 10.25 -4.82 17.87
C SER A 521 11.08 -5.33 16.70
N VAL A 522 10.83 -4.85 15.47
CA VAL A 522 11.58 -5.28 14.27
C VAL A 522 13.02 -4.80 14.28
N ASP A 523 13.27 -3.61 14.83
CA ASP A 523 14.61 -3.01 14.91
C ASP A 523 15.34 -3.37 16.23
N GLY A 524 14.69 -4.12 17.11
CA GLY A 524 15.25 -4.56 18.39
C GLY A 524 15.43 -3.44 19.42
N ALA A 525 14.82 -2.28 19.21
CA ALA A 525 14.85 -1.15 20.12
C ALA A 525 14.10 -1.46 21.43
N ASP A 526 14.49 -0.79 22.51
CA ASP A 526 13.74 -0.80 23.76
C ASP A 526 12.48 0.07 23.64
N TYR A 527 11.39 -0.40 24.25
CA TYR A 527 10.05 0.20 24.24
C TYR A 527 9.24 -0.25 25.48
N PRO A 528 8.19 0.48 25.90
CA PRO A 528 7.67 1.74 25.35
C PRO A 528 8.32 3.01 25.93
N TYR A 529 8.96 2.94 27.10
CA TYR A 529 9.66 4.07 27.73
C TYR A 529 11.14 3.72 27.90
N VAL A 530 12.00 4.51 27.28
CA VAL A 530 13.46 4.40 27.37
C VAL A 530 13.95 5.62 28.11
N TYR A 531 14.47 5.41 29.32
CA TYR A 531 15.21 6.45 30.02
C TYR A 531 16.61 6.52 29.40
N ASP A 532 17.05 7.74 29.10
CA ASP A 532 18.40 8.01 28.61
C ASP A 532 19.06 9.02 29.53
N SER A 533 20.14 8.61 30.18
CA SER A 533 20.88 9.46 31.12
C SER A 533 21.49 10.71 30.47
N ARG A 534 21.66 10.73 29.14
CA ARG A 534 22.15 11.91 28.41
C ARG A 534 21.12 13.04 28.38
N LEU A 535 19.85 12.73 28.64
CA LEU A 535 18.78 13.73 28.76
C LEU A 535 18.67 14.32 30.17
N ASP A 536 19.54 13.90 31.11
CA ASP A 536 19.54 14.45 32.47
C ASP A 536 20.26 15.81 32.52
N ASP A 537 19.64 16.77 33.20
CA ASP A 537 20.24 18.07 33.53
C ASP A 537 21.62 17.95 34.19
N SER A 538 21.81 16.93 35.02
CA SER A 538 23.10 16.67 35.68
C SER A 538 24.18 16.26 34.70
N SER A 539 23.85 15.42 33.71
CA SER A 539 24.78 14.97 32.68
C SER A 539 25.21 16.15 31.80
N LEU A 540 24.26 17.01 31.46
CA LEU A 540 24.53 18.25 30.73
C LEU A 540 25.40 19.23 31.54
N ALA A 541 25.11 19.41 32.83
CA ALA A 541 25.90 20.27 33.70
C ALA A 541 27.34 19.75 33.88
N GLU A 542 27.53 18.43 33.95
CA GLU A 542 28.85 17.81 33.94
C GLU A 542 29.59 18.05 32.61
N ALA A 543 28.89 17.97 31.47
CA ALA A 543 29.46 18.25 30.15
C ALA A 543 29.92 19.71 30.05
N GLU A 544 29.10 20.67 30.45
CA GLU A 544 29.46 22.11 30.50
C GLU A 544 30.62 22.41 31.46
N THR A 545 30.70 21.68 32.58
CA THR A 545 31.83 21.82 33.52
C THR A 545 33.13 21.27 32.92
N ARG A 546 33.05 20.17 32.17
CA ARG A 546 34.19 19.50 31.55
C ARG A 546 34.68 20.25 30.31
N TYR A 547 33.75 20.82 29.55
CA TYR A 547 33.99 21.52 28.29
C TYR A 547 33.29 22.89 28.35
N PRO A 548 34.04 23.97 28.67
CA PRO A 548 33.45 25.31 28.72
C PRO A 548 32.82 25.71 27.38
N GLU A 549 31.65 26.36 27.43
CA GLU A 549 30.86 26.76 26.25
C GLU A 549 30.39 25.56 25.40
N HIS A 550 30.05 24.43 26.02
CA HIS A 550 29.67 23.21 25.31
C HIS A 550 28.47 23.46 24.38
N LEU A 551 27.37 23.97 24.93
CA LEU A 551 26.17 24.26 24.14
C LEU A 551 26.31 25.52 23.28
N GLU A 552 26.98 26.56 23.79
CA GLU A 552 27.17 27.81 23.03
C GLU A 552 28.06 27.59 21.79
N GLY A 553 29.13 26.80 21.93
CA GLY A 553 29.97 26.40 20.81
C GLY A 553 29.20 25.59 19.77
N ALA A 554 28.38 24.64 20.22
CA ALA A 554 27.53 23.87 19.32
C ALA A 554 26.54 24.79 18.57
N MET A 555 26.00 25.81 19.25
CA MET A 555 25.08 26.76 18.63
C MET A 555 25.78 27.66 17.61
N ARG A 556 27.05 28.01 17.82
CA ARG A 556 27.88 28.69 16.82
C ARG A 556 28.10 27.83 15.57
N ILE A 557 28.25 26.51 15.71
CA ILE A 557 28.30 25.60 14.56
C ILE A 557 26.95 25.58 13.84
N VAL A 558 25.85 25.40 14.58
CA VAL A 558 24.49 25.34 14.01
C VAL A 558 24.17 26.57 13.18
N THR A 559 24.47 27.76 13.73
CA THR A 559 24.15 29.07 13.12
C THR A 559 25.17 29.56 12.09
N ASN A 560 26.22 28.80 11.81
CA ASN A 560 27.18 29.15 10.77
C ASN A 560 26.66 28.76 9.38
N ASN A 561 26.70 29.70 8.44
CA ASN A 561 26.19 29.54 7.06
C ASN A 561 26.89 28.45 6.22
N ASN A 562 27.98 27.87 6.72
CA ASN A 562 28.68 26.77 6.06
C ASN A 562 28.21 25.38 6.49
N TYR A 563 27.45 25.28 7.59
CA TYR A 563 27.04 24.00 8.18
C TYR A 563 25.51 23.88 8.24
N CYS A 564 24.91 23.85 9.42
CA CYS A 564 23.54 23.35 9.63
C CYS A 564 22.48 24.29 9.05
N VAL A 565 22.52 25.59 9.38
CA VAL A 565 21.54 26.59 8.90
C VAL A 565 21.58 26.82 7.39
N LYS A 566 22.60 26.33 6.68
CA LYS A 566 22.63 26.38 5.21
C LYS A 566 21.42 25.68 4.59
N CYS A 567 20.92 24.63 5.23
CA CYS A 567 19.81 23.82 4.73
C CYS A 567 18.67 23.68 5.75
N HIS A 568 18.95 23.68 7.05
CA HIS A 568 17.95 23.45 8.07
C HIS A 568 17.28 24.73 8.55
N LEU A 569 15.98 24.62 8.87
CA LEU A 569 15.26 25.64 9.61
C LEU A 569 15.67 25.61 11.10
N VAL A 570 15.74 26.79 11.72
CA VAL A 570 16.04 26.96 13.16
C VAL A 570 15.16 28.06 13.74
N GLY A 571 14.15 27.68 14.52
CA GLY A 571 13.12 28.62 14.97
C GLY A 571 12.42 29.24 13.77
N ASP A 572 12.36 30.58 13.72
CA ASP A 572 11.78 31.34 12.61
C ASP A 572 12.74 31.55 11.42
N TYR A 573 14.00 31.13 11.55
CA TYR A 573 14.96 31.21 10.45
C TYR A 573 14.72 30.08 9.45
N ALA A 574 14.61 30.47 8.17
CA ALA A 574 14.64 29.55 7.03
C ALA A 574 15.71 30.02 6.04
N PRO A 575 16.60 29.13 5.57
CA PRO A 575 17.58 29.50 4.56
C PRO A 575 16.89 29.87 3.24
N PRO A 576 17.42 30.85 2.49
CA PRO A 576 16.88 31.22 1.19
C PRO A 576 17.16 30.11 0.16
N GLY A 577 16.21 29.85 -0.75
CA GLY A 577 16.44 28.93 -1.86
C GLY A 577 15.21 28.10 -2.26
N ASN A 578 15.46 27.04 -3.03
CA ASN A 578 14.44 26.09 -3.46
C ASN A 578 13.90 25.32 -2.22
N PRO A 579 12.57 25.27 -1.99
CA PRO A 579 11.97 24.46 -0.93
C PRO A 579 12.39 22.98 -0.93
N LYS A 580 12.70 22.39 -2.09
CA LYS A 580 13.21 21.00 -2.20
C LYS A 580 14.64 20.82 -1.70
N ALA A 581 15.38 21.91 -1.51
CA ALA A 581 16.70 21.92 -0.87
C ALA A 581 16.64 22.15 0.64
N LEU A 582 15.45 22.40 1.21
CA LEU A 582 15.29 22.63 2.64
C LEU A 582 15.27 21.31 3.42
N ALA A 583 16.02 21.29 4.52
CA ALA A 583 16.07 20.20 5.47
C ALA A 583 15.12 20.43 6.66
N PRO A 584 14.78 19.39 7.46
CA PRO A 584 13.83 19.51 8.57
C PRO A 584 14.25 20.53 9.64
N GLN A 585 13.26 21.04 10.38
CA GLN A 585 13.46 21.97 11.51
C GLN A 585 14.30 21.33 12.64
N LEU A 586 15.41 21.97 13.02
CA LEU A 586 16.32 21.44 14.05
C LEU A 586 15.79 21.63 15.48
N GLY A 587 15.02 22.68 15.74
CA GLY A 587 14.51 22.97 17.10
C GLY A 587 13.61 21.87 17.68
N ARG A 588 13.10 20.96 16.85
CA ARG A 588 12.19 19.86 17.25
C ARG A 588 12.85 18.48 17.25
N VAL A 589 14.17 18.42 17.11
CA VAL A 589 14.93 17.16 17.11
C VAL A 589 14.69 16.39 18.41
N HIS A 590 14.79 17.08 19.56
CA HIS A 590 14.56 16.51 20.88
C HIS A 590 13.16 15.90 21.08
N GLU A 591 12.15 16.35 20.33
CA GLU A 591 10.81 15.77 20.41
C GLU A 591 10.73 14.44 19.65
N ARG A 592 11.51 14.30 18.57
CA ARG A 592 11.29 13.29 17.53
C ARG A 592 12.30 12.16 17.57
N LEU A 593 13.58 12.48 17.60
CA LEU A 593 14.67 11.53 17.36
C LEU A 593 15.22 11.00 18.67
N ARG A 594 15.69 9.75 18.66
CA ARG A 594 16.42 9.18 19.78
C ARG A 594 17.83 9.77 19.85
N PRO A 595 18.36 10.09 21.04
CA PRO A 595 19.64 10.76 21.14
C PRO A 595 20.83 9.93 20.62
N GLU A 596 20.79 8.58 20.61
CA GLU A 596 21.85 7.76 19.99
C GLU A 596 21.83 7.96 18.48
N TYR A 597 20.63 7.88 17.88
CA TYR A 597 20.46 8.11 16.45
C TYR A 597 20.91 9.53 16.05
N VAL A 598 20.62 10.56 16.85
CA VAL A 598 21.07 11.94 16.57
C VAL A 598 22.60 12.01 16.54
N TYR A 599 23.27 11.41 17.53
CA TYR A 599 24.72 11.38 17.61
C TYR A 599 25.35 10.70 16.38
N GLU A 600 24.87 9.50 16.05
CA GLU A 600 25.39 8.74 14.91
C GLU A 600 25.04 9.38 13.56
N TRP A 601 23.86 10.00 13.44
CA TRP A 601 23.43 10.71 12.25
C TRP A 601 24.26 11.97 11.96
N ILE A 602 24.62 12.75 12.99
CA ILE A 602 25.49 13.92 12.83
C ILE A 602 26.90 13.49 12.46
N ALA A 603 27.39 12.39 13.06
CA ALA A 603 28.69 11.83 12.77
C ALA A 603 28.82 11.41 11.29
N ASN A 604 27.88 10.61 10.78
CA ASN A 604 27.82 10.29 9.36
C ASN A 604 26.41 9.86 8.90
N PRO A 605 25.63 10.75 8.26
CA PRO A 605 24.23 10.46 7.92
C PRO A 605 24.09 9.38 6.82
N LYS A 606 25.11 9.20 5.97
CA LYS A 606 25.09 8.19 4.90
C LYS A 606 25.08 6.75 5.43
N ARG A 607 25.49 6.54 6.68
CA ARG A 607 25.44 5.23 7.35
C ARG A 607 24.02 4.75 7.64
N PHE A 608 23.05 5.65 7.64
CA PHE A 608 21.65 5.36 7.97
C PHE A 608 20.72 5.59 6.80
N LEU A 609 21.00 6.61 6.00
CA LEU A 609 20.25 6.93 4.79
C LEU A 609 21.25 7.12 3.64
N PRO A 610 21.59 6.06 2.89
CA PRO A 610 22.72 6.10 1.95
C PRO A 610 22.57 7.15 0.84
N TYR A 611 21.33 7.42 0.43
CA TYR A 611 20.99 8.43 -0.58
C TYR A 611 20.85 9.85 -0.01
N THR A 612 21.11 10.08 1.28
CA THR A 612 20.92 11.40 1.90
C THR A 612 21.78 12.47 1.24
N GLY A 613 21.17 13.61 0.95
CA GLY A 613 21.87 14.83 0.52
C GLY A 613 22.61 15.54 1.65
N MET A 614 22.44 15.13 2.91
CA MET A 614 23.15 15.74 4.04
C MET A 614 24.64 15.39 4.00
N PRO A 615 25.54 16.40 3.98
CA PRO A 615 26.98 16.15 3.99
C PRO A 615 27.46 15.72 5.38
N VAL A 616 28.65 15.09 5.42
CA VAL A 616 29.40 14.87 6.66
C VAL A 616 30.01 16.20 7.10
N ASN A 617 29.29 16.95 7.93
CA ASN A 617 29.71 18.29 8.36
C ASN A 617 30.88 18.26 9.36
N ILE A 618 30.97 17.20 10.17
CA ILE A 618 32.05 16.98 11.13
C ILE A 618 32.75 15.65 10.79
N PRO A 619 33.71 15.63 9.85
CA PRO A 619 34.47 14.42 9.56
C PRO A 619 35.30 13.96 10.77
N HIS A 620 35.46 12.65 10.93
CA HIS A 620 36.06 12.04 12.13
C HIS A 620 37.50 12.54 12.46
N ASP A 621 38.28 12.93 11.44
CA ASP A 621 39.67 13.38 11.55
C ASP A 621 39.84 14.89 11.30
N LYS A 622 38.75 15.61 11.02
CA LYS A 622 38.78 17.02 10.61
C LYS A 622 37.68 17.79 11.33
N PRO A 623 37.89 18.18 12.61
CA PRO A 623 36.93 19.00 13.33
C PRO A 623 36.73 20.34 12.62
N VAL A 624 35.58 20.97 12.84
CA VAL A 624 35.35 22.35 12.37
C VAL A 624 36.25 23.32 13.13
N SER A 625 36.25 24.59 12.68
CA SER A 625 37.06 25.64 13.27
C SER A 625 36.93 25.67 14.79
N GLN A 626 38.08 25.72 15.45
CA GLN A 626 38.17 25.80 16.92
C GLN A 626 37.61 27.13 17.46
N ASP A 627 37.50 28.16 16.61
CA ASP A 627 36.82 29.42 16.96
C ASP A 627 35.31 29.23 17.15
N LEU A 628 34.73 28.18 16.54
CA LEU A 628 33.32 27.83 16.73
C LEU A 628 33.17 26.93 17.95
N TYR A 629 33.96 25.87 18.04
CA TYR A 629 33.91 24.91 19.12
C TYR A 629 35.31 24.34 19.38
N VAL A 630 35.82 24.53 20.59
CA VAL A 630 37.11 24.00 21.01
C VAL A 630 36.96 22.53 21.39
N GLY A 631 37.50 21.64 20.56
CA GLY A 631 37.40 20.20 20.74
C GLY A 631 37.69 19.40 19.47
N ASP A 632 37.88 18.11 19.64
CA ASP A 632 37.97 17.17 18.52
C ASP A 632 36.60 16.91 17.88
N SER A 633 36.57 16.15 16.78
CA SER A 633 35.36 15.86 16.03
C SER A 633 34.30 15.13 16.88
N GLU A 634 34.73 14.22 17.76
CA GLU A 634 33.81 13.46 18.62
C GLU A 634 33.17 14.36 19.67
N GLN A 635 33.94 15.28 20.26
CA GLN A 635 33.45 16.30 21.18
C GLN A 635 32.48 17.27 20.49
N GLN A 636 32.77 17.68 19.26
CA GLN A 636 31.88 18.55 18.47
C GLN A 636 30.55 17.86 18.12
N VAL A 637 30.59 16.57 17.73
CA VAL A 637 29.37 15.77 17.51
C VAL A 637 28.57 15.62 18.81
N GLY A 638 29.26 15.39 19.94
CA GLY A 638 28.65 15.36 21.27
C GLY A 638 27.94 16.67 21.60
N GLY A 639 28.62 17.81 21.45
CA GLY A 639 28.02 19.13 21.69
C GLY A 639 26.82 19.45 20.82
N LEU A 640 26.87 19.10 19.53
CA LEU A 640 25.73 19.24 18.64
C LEU A 640 24.56 18.36 19.06
N THR A 641 24.84 17.13 19.49
CA THR A 641 23.81 16.21 19.99
C THR A 641 23.16 16.78 21.24
N ASP A 642 23.95 17.15 22.24
CA ASP A 642 23.45 17.66 23.52
C ASP A 642 22.65 18.95 23.32
N LEU A 643 23.10 19.85 22.45
CA LEU A 643 22.35 21.05 22.09
C LEU A 643 21.00 20.71 21.44
N LEU A 644 20.97 19.81 20.45
CA LEU A 644 19.72 19.47 19.75
C LEU A 644 18.74 18.70 20.63
N MET A 645 19.24 17.95 21.61
CA MET A 645 18.43 17.20 22.57
C MET A 645 17.94 18.06 23.75
N HIS A 646 18.63 19.16 24.07
CA HIS A 646 18.22 20.13 25.11
C HIS A 646 17.85 21.50 24.53
N PHE A 647 17.49 21.57 23.26
CA PHE A 647 17.30 22.83 22.54
C PHE A 647 16.27 23.74 23.23
N ASP A 648 15.18 23.15 23.73
CA ASP A 648 14.10 23.83 24.42
C ASP A 648 14.57 24.52 25.71
N GLU A 649 15.41 23.84 26.49
CA GLU A 649 15.96 24.36 27.74
C GLU A 649 17.03 25.42 27.49
N PHE A 650 17.91 25.15 26.52
CA PHE A 650 18.91 26.12 26.07
C PHE A 650 18.24 27.43 25.61
N ALA A 651 17.21 27.34 24.76
CA ALA A 651 16.47 28.51 24.30
C ALA A 651 15.80 29.26 25.46
N LYS A 652 15.13 28.56 26.38
CA LYS A 652 14.49 29.18 27.56
C LYS A 652 15.50 29.91 28.46
N ARG A 653 16.71 29.38 28.65
CA ARG A 653 17.77 30.03 29.45
C ARG A 653 18.27 31.34 28.82
N GLN A 654 18.35 31.41 27.49
CA GLN A 654 18.77 32.61 26.76
C GLN A 654 17.69 33.71 26.74
N PHE A 655 16.43 33.34 26.88
CA PHE A 655 15.29 34.26 27.01
C PHE A 655 14.71 34.25 28.43
N SER A 656 15.52 34.61 29.43
CA SER A 656 15.03 34.68 30.81
C SER A 656 13.95 35.76 30.99
N LEU A 657 12.86 35.39 31.68
CA LEU A 657 11.81 36.32 32.12
C LEU A 657 12.23 37.14 33.34
N ASP A 658 13.39 36.89 33.96
CA ASP A 658 13.84 37.58 35.18
C ASP A 658 13.96 39.10 34.97
N SER A 659 14.25 39.55 33.75
CA SER A 659 14.26 40.97 33.40
C SER A 659 12.85 41.59 33.28
N TYR A 660 11.82 40.76 33.19
CA TYR A 660 10.41 41.15 33.01
C TYR A 660 9.55 40.85 34.25
N LEU A 661 10.09 40.10 35.22
CA LEU A 661 9.45 39.82 36.49
C LEU A 661 9.91 40.83 37.55
N PRO A 662 9.00 41.38 38.37
CA PRO A 662 9.41 42.22 39.48
C PRO A 662 10.29 41.42 40.46
N PRO A 663 11.30 42.04 41.09
CA PRO A 663 12.17 41.34 42.03
C PRO A 663 11.33 40.68 43.13
N PRO A 664 11.70 39.47 43.57
CA PRO A 664 10.92 38.73 44.56
C PRO A 664 10.75 39.59 45.82
N ALA A 665 9.51 39.71 46.29
CA ALA A 665 9.17 40.48 47.47
C ALA A 665 9.72 39.78 48.73
N GLY A 666 10.99 40.04 49.07
CA GLY A 666 11.59 39.35 50.20
C GLY A 666 13.09 39.51 50.39
N GLU A 667 13.66 40.69 50.19
CA GLU A 667 14.90 41.06 50.89
C GLU A 667 14.92 42.57 51.12
N ALA A 668 14.17 42.99 52.14
CA ALA A 668 14.31 44.31 52.71
C ALA A 668 15.70 44.41 53.33
N ALA A 669 16.63 45.00 52.59
CA ALA A 669 17.91 45.45 53.10
C ALA A 669 17.67 46.39 54.29
N SER A 670 18.08 45.93 55.48
CA SER A 670 18.24 46.77 56.64
C SER A 670 19.34 47.79 56.36
N VAL A 671 18.96 49.02 56.01
CA VAL A 671 19.86 50.17 56.12
C VAL A 671 19.15 51.26 56.90
N GLY A 672 19.84 51.67 57.97
CA GLY A 672 19.33 52.47 59.05
C GLY A 672 18.99 53.92 58.70
N GLN A 673 18.26 54.48 59.64
CA GLN A 673 17.86 55.87 59.81
C GLN A 673 18.96 56.89 59.54
N THR A 674 18.63 57.93 58.76
CA THR A 674 18.67 59.36 59.17
C THR A 674 17.86 60.19 58.15
N GLY A 675 16.80 60.89 58.60
CA GLY A 675 16.04 61.85 57.77
C GLY A 675 16.67 63.26 57.77
N PRO A 676 15.90 64.35 57.52
CA PRO A 676 14.72 64.50 56.64
C PRO A 676 14.85 65.73 55.70
N GLN A 677 13.97 65.88 54.70
CA GLN A 677 13.14 67.08 54.44
C GLN A 677 12.57 67.20 53.00
N ASN A 678 11.24 67.36 52.97
CA ASN A 678 10.43 68.34 52.21
C ASN A 678 10.04 68.18 50.72
N VAL A 679 8.72 67.93 50.57
CA VAL A 679 7.70 68.80 49.95
C VAL A 679 7.27 68.55 48.48
N ALA A 680 5.95 68.31 48.36
CA ALA A 680 4.99 68.76 47.34
C ALA A 680 4.71 67.93 46.06
N SER A 681 3.48 67.38 46.07
CA SER A 681 2.41 67.67 45.08
C SER A 681 2.27 66.83 43.81
N ALA A 682 1.22 65.98 43.85
CA ALA A 682 0.12 65.85 42.88
C ALA A 682 0.44 65.81 41.37
N THR A 683 -0.02 64.77 40.67
CA THR A 683 -1.37 64.74 40.05
C THR A 683 -1.58 63.39 39.35
N SER A 684 -2.69 62.75 39.68
CA SER A 684 -3.27 61.57 39.04
C SER A 684 -3.96 61.92 37.72
N ILE A 685 -3.73 61.15 36.65
CA ILE A 685 -4.59 61.11 35.46
C ILE A 685 -5.01 59.67 35.22
N GLN A 686 -6.32 59.45 35.33
CA GLN A 686 -7.04 58.24 34.92
C GLN A 686 -7.05 58.16 33.39
N ILE A 687 -6.85 56.94 32.85
CA ILE A 687 -7.19 56.61 31.46
C ILE A 687 -8.50 55.83 31.51
N ASP A 688 -9.53 56.43 30.91
CA ASP A 688 -10.84 55.85 30.70
C ASP A 688 -10.87 55.08 29.38
N SER A 689 -11.57 53.95 29.41
CA SER A 689 -11.73 52.97 28.34
C SER A 689 -12.98 53.26 27.49
N ARG A 690 -12.87 53.16 26.16
CA ARG A 690 -13.93 52.79 25.18
C ARG A 690 -13.32 52.76 23.78
N VAL A 691 -13.30 51.64 23.04
CA VAL A 691 -14.39 50.91 22.37
C VAL A 691 -14.88 51.63 21.09
N ASP A 692 -14.68 50.89 19.98
CA ASP A 692 -15.29 50.88 18.64
C ASP A 692 -15.13 52.07 17.68
N ASN A 693 -14.40 51.82 16.59
CA ASN A 693 -15.00 51.57 15.26
C ASN A 693 -14.06 50.74 14.37
#